data_AF-A0A6J7WAY7-F1
#
_entry.id   AF-A0A6J7WAY7-F1
#
_cell.length_a   1.000
_cell.length_b   1.000
_cell.length_c   1.000
_cell.angle_alpha   90.00
_cell.angle_beta   90.00
_cell.angle_gamma   90.00
#
_symmetry.space_group_name_H-M   'P 1'
#
loop_
_entity.id
_entity.type
_entity.pdbx_description
1 polymer ?
#
loop_
_entity_poly.entity_id
_entity_poly.type
_entity_poly.pdbx_seq_one_letter_code
_entity_poly.pdbx_strand_id
1 'polypeptide(L)'
;MPDLLNLKTPHFELSVWAKEVEASQALLDKTHTNRNIVVPRSSIRFSPELNVLDVTPPTKEPLTEQPRSELTLPELLFFENKQYEFEFLFFNGVNTTTHSPAIIHRLRNVEESFHYKRGSLRGSVNFSNDIGWFRLGLRYQIAGREVIQYLSFEVQPVKMAMAHDLEGIYSTIDAYYPLWRFSFVQKTDQELAKSRKPHERFPLLWLAHFQRLRTDLEAGIKRICNAPHTRLLPYQHHVRAERLRGRLSAKLEERVTGHIVSGETQHHYQITRQRLSLDTPENRFIKMVLTRCSQDIARFKKRAEQEDSLRKNGGRLSGAFFTELDQWKRPLDQLLNRPLFAEVGAFDGQTSESLVLHQRNGYSGVYRIWQELKLYLDLFGSHANISMKSVAELYEVWCLLEIRRLLLDLGFTEKIHHHALLKNNGLEKSLKDGIGAAFHLERADGIKIRLAHEPIFLRTNNPSFGKIYSWTTVQKPDIFLEATFKDEERVQWIFDAKYRIADDEKGNNLAPDDAINQMHRYRDALIYINEANDGEPEKSRPILGAFVLYPGWFDEANTINPYQDAIEAVGIGGFPLLPGRDNQWLRDFLVGRFGDRNVTYPIAEADQYFIEESARIGTMGMQHVRYSDLTLAAPMGPIKGRDKDYLQRFKEGLAGWYHIRLSATEKKSIARITMREVRYCAIAVYHGGGAERIITHIYEVKSVKLVKRCDMDIHQAGKVDSANNEEYWLFELGYSRPLVQPLSMTGVRIFKFQLTNAKELLVSKNWDDLQKRYAMVS
;
A
#
# COMPACT_ATOMS: atom_id res chain seq x y z
N MET A 1 10.89 37.10 -8.39
CA MET A 1 11.43 36.25 -7.30
C MET A 1 12.69 35.60 -7.84
N PRO A 2 13.75 35.46 -7.03
CA PRO A 2 15.01 34.89 -7.50
C PRO A 2 14.83 33.43 -7.94
N ASP A 3 15.72 32.97 -8.82
CA ASP A 3 15.84 31.56 -9.18
C ASP A 3 16.21 30.74 -7.92
N LEU A 4 15.66 29.53 -7.82
CA LEU A 4 15.94 28.59 -6.74
C LEU A 4 17.38 28.09 -6.77
N LEU A 5 17.86 27.82 -7.99
CA LEU A 5 19.21 27.39 -8.28
C LEU A 5 19.63 28.03 -9.60
N ASN A 6 20.75 28.74 -9.59
CA ASN A 6 21.46 29.13 -10.80
C ASN A 6 22.82 28.44 -10.79
N LEU A 7 23.15 27.71 -11.86
CA LEU A 7 24.42 26.99 -12.01
C LEU A 7 25.07 27.38 -13.34
N LYS A 8 26.24 28.01 -13.25
CA LYS A 8 26.99 28.48 -14.43
C LYS A 8 28.14 27.55 -14.76
N THR A 9 28.24 27.17 -16.03
CA THR A 9 29.31 26.33 -16.57
C THR A 9 30.00 27.04 -17.74
N PRO A 10 31.10 26.50 -18.27
CA PRO A 10 31.71 27.04 -19.49
C PRO A 10 30.81 27.05 -20.73
N HIS A 11 29.79 26.18 -20.80
CA HIS A 11 29.00 25.99 -22.03
C HIS A 11 27.53 26.41 -21.89
N PHE A 12 26.99 26.36 -20.67
CA PHE A 12 25.61 26.71 -20.40
C PHE A 12 25.44 27.27 -18.98
N GLU A 13 24.36 28.00 -18.79
CA GLU A 13 23.84 28.40 -17.49
C GLU A 13 22.48 27.73 -17.27
N LEU A 14 22.31 27.08 -16.12
CA LEU A 14 21.08 26.44 -15.70
C LEU A 14 20.40 27.32 -14.66
N SER A 15 19.21 27.81 -14.97
CA SER A 15 18.29 28.41 -14.00
C SER A 15 17.17 27.41 -13.68
N VAL A 16 16.94 27.18 -12.39
CA VAL A 16 15.81 26.40 -11.89
C VAL A 16 14.91 27.30 -11.08
N TRP A 17 13.62 27.26 -11.37
CA TRP A 17 12.60 28.01 -10.66
C TRP A 17 11.48 27.09 -10.18
N ALA A 18 10.94 27.37 -9.00
CA ALA A 18 9.74 26.72 -8.49
C ALA A 18 8.96 27.70 -7.61
N LYS A 19 7.64 27.48 -7.53
CA LYS A 19 6.78 28.28 -6.68
C LYS A 19 6.87 27.81 -5.21
N GLU A 20 7.18 28.74 -4.30
CA GLU A 20 7.06 28.63 -2.83
C GLU A 20 7.75 27.38 -2.25
N VAL A 21 9.08 27.28 -2.38
CA VAL A 21 9.84 26.12 -1.86
C VAL A 21 9.98 26.17 -0.33
N GLU A 22 9.93 27.37 0.24
CA GLU A 22 10.07 27.66 1.67
C GLU A 22 9.01 26.92 2.51
N ALA A 23 7.78 26.80 2.00
CA ALA A 23 6.72 26.05 2.67
C ALA A 23 7.03 24.54 2.77
N SER A 24 7.69 23.97 1.76
CA SER A 24 8.11 22.56 1.78
C SER A 24 9.32 22.34 2.68
N GLN A 25 10.26 23.28 2.72
CA GLN A 25 11.37 23.26 3.68
C GLN A 25 10.84 23.30 5.11
N ALA A 26 9.97 24.26 5.44
CA ALA A 26 9.37 24.39 6.76
C ALA A 26 8.57 23.13 7.18
N LEU A 27 7.82 22.53 6.25
CA LEU A 27 7.06 21.31 6.52
C LEU A 27 7.98 20.10 6.76
N LEU A 28 9.06 19.98 5.99
CA LEU A 28 10.05 18.93 6.20
C LEU A 28 10.76 19.11 7.55
N ASP A 29 11.18 20.34 7.86
CA ASP A 29 11.84 20.68 9.13
C ASP A 29 10.94 20.36 10.32
N LYS A 30 9.65 20.70 10.24
CA LYS A 30 8.63 20.33 11.23
C LYS A 30 8.52 18.80 11.37
N THR A 31 8.43 18.08 10.25
CA THR A 31 8.32 16.60 10.23
C THR A 31 9.52 15.94 10.90
N HIS A 32 10.73 16.45 10.64
CA HIS A 32 11.97 15.96 11.22
C HIS A 32 12.12 16.34 12.70
N THR A 33 11.83 17.60 13.04
CA THR A 33 11.94 18.13 14.41
C THR A 33 10.97 17.43 15.36
N ASN A 34 9.71 17.25 14.95
CA ASN A 34 8.70 16.53 15.74
C ASN A 34 9.12 15.09 16.06
N ARG A 35 10.04 14.52 15.28
CA ARG A 35 10.52 13.14 15.42
C ARG A 35 11.94 13.04 15.97
N ASN A 36 12.59 14.15 16.30
CA ASN A 36 14.00 14.20 16.70
C ASN A 36 14.96 13.57 15.65
N ILE A 37 14.67 13.76 14.36
CA ILE A 37 15.49 13.25 13.25
C ILE A 37 16.22 14.42 12.58
N VAL A 38 17.48 14.24 12.20
CA VAL A 38 18.26 15.25 11.48
C VAL A 38 17.78 15.37 10.03
N VAL A 39 17.60 16.59 9.55
CA VAL A 39 17.22 16.88 8.15
C VAL A 39 18.40 16.51 7.22
N PRO A 40 18.16 15.76 6.12
CA PRO A 40 19.23 15.35 5.22
C PRO A 40 19.85 16.54 4.47
N ARG A 41 21.10 16.36 4.00
CA ARG A 41 21.77 17.34 3.14
C ARG A 41 21.41 17.09 1.68
N SER A 42 21.32 18.17 0.90
CA SER A 42 21.08 18.09 -0.55
C SER A 42 22.39 18.16 -1.33
N SER A 43 22.51 17.40 -2.41
CA SER A 43 23.61 17.51 -3.36
C SER A 43 23.15 17.35 -4.81
N ILE A 44 23.92 17.94 -5.71
CA ILE A 44 23.79 17.75 -7.16
C ILE A 44 24.99 16.93 -7.62
N ARG A 45 24.74 15.80 -8.28
CA ARG A 45 25.75 14.94 -8.86
C ARG A 45 25.84 15.14 -10.37
N PHE A 46 27.06 15.12 -10.89
CA PHE A 46 27.38 15.30 -12.30
C PHE A 46 28.02 14.04 -12.86
N SER A 47 27.59 13.64 -14.06
CA SER A 47 28.23 12.55 -14.80
C SER A 47 28.23 12.89 -16.29
N PRO A 48 29.39 13.01 -16.97
CA PRO A 48 30.74 13.09 -16.40
C PRO A 48 30.94 14.28 -15.45
N GLU A 49 32.11 14.38 -14.82
CA GLU A 49 32.47 15.51 -13.96
C GLU A 49 32.33 16.85 -14.70
N LEU A 50 31.80 17.86 -14.01
CA LEU A 50 31.46 19.16 -14.60
C LEU A 50 32.27 20.27 -13.94
N ASN A 51 32.78 21.20 -14.75
CA ASN A 51 33.39 22.43 -14.25
C ASN A 51 32.28 23.46 -13.96
N VAL A 52 32.13 23.82 -12.68
CA VAL A 52 31.12 24.77 -12.20
C VAL A 52 31.82 26.09 -11.89
N LEU A 53 31.50 27.12 -12.65
CA LEU A 53 32.12 28.45 -12.55
C LEU A 53 31.45 29.31 -11.47
N ASP A 54 30.13 29.18 -11.33
CA ASP A 54 29.35 29.91 -10.34
C ASP A 54 28.10 29.12 -9.95
N VAL A 55 27.62 29.30 -8.72
CA VAL A 55 26.38 28.69 -8.21
C VAL A 55 25.69 29.61 -7.21
N THR A 56 24.38 29.79 -7.39
CA THR A 56 23.51 30.52 -6.46
C THR A 56 22.35 29.60 -6.06
N PRO A 57 22.03 29.43 -4.76
CA PRO A 57 22.72 29.98 -3.59
C PRO A 57 24.15 29.43 -3.44
N PRO A 58 25.07 30.21 -2.83
CA PRO A 58 26.47 29.82 -2.72
C PRO A 58 26.63 28.55 -1.89
N THR A 59 27.49 27.66 -2.34
CA THR A 59 27.76 26.40 -1.65
C THR A 59 28.66 26.62 -0.44
N LYS A 60 28.60 25.69 0.53
CA LYS A 60 29.48 25.73 1.72
C LYS A 60 30.96 25.54 1.37
N GLU A 61 31.23 24.86 0.27
CA GLU A 61 32.58 24.61 -0.24
C GLU A 61 32.94 25.63 -1.33
N PRO A 62 34.18 26.15 -1.36
CA PRO A 62 34.61 27.10 -2.36
C PRO A 62 34.61 26.46 -3.76
N LEU A 63 34.21 27.24 -4.77
CA LEU A 63 34.34 26.84 -6.16
C LEU A 63 35.83 26.85 -6.57
N THR A 64 36.22 25.85 -7.33
CA THR A 64 37.58 25.66 -7.88
C THR A 64 37.45 25.44 -9.38
N GLU A 65 38.47 25.79 -10.16
CA GLU A 65 38.46 25.62 -11.62
C GLU A 65 38.51 24.14 -12.08
N GLN A 66 38.58 23.19 -11.14
CA GLN A 66 38.64 21.76 -11.45
C GLN A 66 37.23 21.15 -11.62
N PRO A 67 37.07 20.21 -12.57
CA PRO A 67 35.84 19.43 -12.69
C PRO A 67 35.52 18.68 -11.38
N ARG A 68 34.24 18.57 -11.06
CA ARG A 68 33.75 17.86 -9.86
C ARG A 68 32.58 16.93 -10.21
N SER A 69 32.45 15.85 -9.44
CA SER A 69 31.37 14.87 -9.57
C SER A 69 30.15 15.21 -8.70
N GLU A 70 30.30 16.05 -7.69
CA GLU A 70 29.24 16.40 -6.74
C GLU A 70 29.37 17.84 -6.24
N LEU A 71 28.24 18.45 -5.91
CA LEU A 71 28.11 19.79 -5.35
C LEU A 71 27.10 19.77 -4.20
N THR A 72 27.54 20.11 -2.99
CA THR A 72 26.68 20.14 -1.80
C THR A 72 25.97 21.48 -1.68
N LEU A 73 24.63 21.46 -1.63
CA LEU A 73 23.82 22.67 -1.52
C LEU A 73 23.62 23.08 -0.05
N PRO A 74 23.42 24.38 0.24
CA PRO A 74 23.22 24.86 1.60
C PRO A 74 21.90 24.36 2.22
N GLU A 75 20.86 24.21 1.39
CA GLU A 75 19.50 23.82 1.77
C GLU A 75 18.91 22.79 0.80
N LEU A 76 17.82 22.14 1.19
CA LEU A 76 17.05 21.25 0.32
C LEU A 76 16.17 22.09 -0.61
N LEU A 77 16.30 21.82 -1.91
CA LEU A 77 15.63 22.60 -2.97
C LEU A 77 14.55 21.79 -3.69
N PHE A 78 14.68 20.47 -3.74
CA PHE A 78 13.84 19.61 -4.57
C PHE A 78 12.96 18.70 -3.71
N PHE A 79 11.65 18.84 -3.91
CA PHE A 79 10.59 18.20 -3.15
C PHE A 79 9.53 17.60 -4.07
N GLU A 80 8.88 16.56 -3.57
CA GLU A 80 7.69 15.98 -4.19
C GLU A 80 6.54 17.00 -4.36
N ASN A 81 5.58 16.67 -5.22
CA ASN A 81 4.35 17.43 -5.48
C ASN A 81 4.55 18.90 -5.89
N LYS A 82 5.74 19.24 -6.39
CA LYS A 82 6.07 20.55 -6.93
C LYS A 82 6.44 20.49 -8.40
N GLN A 83 6.13 21.58 -9.09
CA GLN A 83 6.52 21.82 -10.46
C GLN A 83 7.77 22.70 -10.48
N TYR A 84 8.82 22.21 -11.14
CA TYR A 84 10.08 22.92 -11.32
C TYR A 84 10.21 23.28 -12.79
N GLU A 85 10.54 24.53 -13.06
CA GLU A 85 10.91 25.04 -14.38
C GLU A 85 12.43 25.06 -14.49
N PHE A 86 12.93 24.50 -15.58
CA PHE A 86 14.35 24.42 -15.90
C PHE A 86 14.59 25.22 -17.17
N GLU A 87 15.55 26.12 -17.14
CA GLU A 87 16.04 26.86 -18.29
C GLU A 87 17.55 26.64 -18.44
N PHE A 88 17.96 26.17 -19.61
CA PHE A 88 19.36 26.10 -20.02
C PHE A 88 19.64 27.15 -21.08
N LEU A 89 20.49 28.13 -20.76
CA LEU A 89 21.00 29.13 -21.68
C LEU A 89 22.38 28.68 -22.19
N PHE A 90 22.55 28.55 -23.51
CA PHE A 90 23.80 28.07 -24.09
C PHE A 90 24.68 29.21 -24.61
N PHE A 91 25.99 29.09 -24.40
CA PHE A 91 27.00 30.07 -24.80
C PHE A 91 28.24 29.41 -25.42
N ASN A 92 29.27 30.21 -25.73
CA ASN A 92 30.64 29.74 -26.01
C ASN A 92 30.77 28.62 -27.06
N GLY A 93 30.17 28.82 -28.24
CA GLY A 93 30.40 27.94 -29.39
C GLY A 93 29.61 26.63 -29.37
N VAL A 94 28.61 26.50 -28.50
CA VAL A 94 27.58 25.45 -28.62
C VAL A 94 26.86 25.64 -29.96
N ASN A 95 26.85 24.61 -30.79
CA ASN A 95 26.17 24.65 -32.07
C ASN A 95 24.66 24.55 -31.85
N THR A 96 23.95 25.60 -32.25
CA THR A 96 22.51 25.74 -32.08
C THR A 96 21.73 25.75 -33.41
N THR A 97 22.43 25.69 -34.55
CA THR A 97 21.83 25.88 -35.88
C THR A 97 21.62 24.57 -36.63
N THR A 98 22.54 23.60 -36.52
CA THR A 98 22.37 22.29 -37.20
C THR A 98 21.85 21.19 -36.29
N HIS A 99 22.12 21.26 -34.98
CA HIS A 99 21.61 20.32 -33.99
C HIS A 99 21.14 21.08 -32.75
N SER A 100 19.83 21.12 -32.51
CA SER A 100 19.28 21.77 -31.32
C SER A 100 19.65 20.96 -30.07
N PRO A 101 20.11 21.63 -28.98
CA PRO A 101 20.21 21.00 -27.67
C PRO A 101 18.89 20.34 -27.26
N ALA A 102 18.98 19.20 -26.58
CA ALA A 102 17.82 18.42 -26.20
C ALA A 102 18.03 17.71 -24.85
N ILE A 103 16.93 17.43 -24.15
CA ILE A 103 16.94 16.59 -22.97
C ILE A 103 16.92 15.11 -23.36
N ILE A 104 17.65 14.31 -22.59
CA ILE A 104 17.68 12.85 -22.63
C ILE A 104 17.15 12.36 -21.28
N HIS A 105 16.07 11.59 -21.31
CA HIS A 105 15.49 10.98 -20.11
C HIS A 105 14.85 9.64 -20.46
N ARG A 106 14.67 8.72 -19.49
CA ARG A 106 14.04 7.40 -19.77
C ARG A 106 12.57 7.51 -20.17
N LEU A 107 11.90 8.50 -19.60
CA LEU A 107 10.49 8.82 -19.88
C LEU A 107 10.36 9.85 -21.00
N ARG A 108 9.47 9.56 -21.95
CA ARG A 108 9.15 10.43 -23.08
C ARG A 108 8.52 11.75 -22.65
N ASN A 109 7.61 11.72 -21.67
CA ASN A 109 6.94 12.93 -21.19
C ASN A 109 7.91 13.95 -20.56
N VAL A 110 9.03 13.49 -20.00
CA VAL A 110 10.08 14.39 -19.51
C VAL A 110 10.79 15.01 -20.71
N GLU A 111 11.17 14.26 -21.73
CA GLU A 111 11.82 14.84 -22.92
C GLU A 111 10.91 15.83 -23.66
N GLU A 112 9.64 15.50 -23.86
CA GLU A 112 8.65 16.33 -24.54
C GLU A 112 8.26 17.59 -23.74
N SER A 113 8.51 17.60 -22.43
CA SER A 113 8.29 18.80 -21.61
C SER A 113 9.30 19.92 -21.88
N PHE A 114 10.40 19.63 -22.58
CA PHE A 114 11.44 20.60 -22.92
C PHE A 114 11.36 21.02 -24.38
N HIS A 115 11.47 22.33 -24.62
CA HIS A 115 11.47 22.93 -25.93
C HIS A 115 12.66 23.88 -26.09
N TYR A 116 13.35 23.76 -27.21
CA TYR A 116 14.47 24.63 -27.56
C TYR A 116 14.00 25.81 -28.42
N LYS A 117 14.31 27.04 -28.00
CA LYS A 117 13.99 28.26 -28.74
C LYS A 117 15.01 29.36 -28.46
N ARG A 118 15.57 29.96 -29.52
CA ARG A 118 16.43 31.16 -29.49
C ARG A 118 17.60 31.08 -28.47
N GLY A 119 18.35 29.99 -28.46
CA GLY A 119 19.51 29.85 -27.55
C GLY A 119 19.17 29.31 -26.16
N SER A 120 17.88 29.08 -25.87
CA SER A 120 17.39 28.59 -24.58
C SER A 120 16.64 27.27 -24.74
N LEU A 121 16.92 26.29 -23.88
CA LEU A 121 16.15 25.06 -23.73
C LEU A 121 15.36 25.14 -22.42
N ARG A 122 14.03 25.17 -22.50
CA ARG A 122 13.16 25.36 -21.34
C ARG A 122 12.17 24.22 -21.19
N GLY A 123 11.89 23.80 -19.96
CA GLY A 123 10.85 22.80 -19.70
C GLY A 123 10.43 22.77 -18.24
N SER A 124 9.30 22.12 -17.97
CA SER A 124 8.76 22.00 -16.62
C SER A 124 8.55 20.55 -16.25
N VAL A 125 9.01 20.14 -15.07
CA VAL A 125 8.85 18.79 -14.54
C VAL A 125 8.13 18.83 -13.21
N ASN A 126 7.06 18.05 -13.08
CA ASN A 126 6.35 17.83 -11.81
C ASN A 126 6.68 16.43 -11.27
N PHE A 127 7.24 16.37 -10.07
CA PHE A 127 7.65 15.11 -9.46
C PHE A 127 6.49 14.32 -8.85
N SER A 128 5.34 14.95 -8.61
CA SER A 128 4.15 14.29 -8.06
C SER A 128 4.52 13.51 -6.78
N ASN A 129 4.30 12.20 -6.69
CA ASN A 129 4.74 11.40 -5.55
C ASN A 129 5.95 10.51 -5.87
N ASP A 130 6.74 10.88 -6.88
CA ASP A 130 8.00 10.21 -7.24
C ASP A 130 9.14 10.86 -6.44
N ILE A 131 9.77 10.09 -5.55
CA ILE A 131 10.87 10.55 -4.69
C ILE A 131 12.17 9.79 -4.97
N GLY A 132 13.29 10.34 -4.54
CA GLY A 132 14.63 9.80 -4.82
C GLY A 132 15.35 10.59 -5.90
N TRP A 133 16.37 9.98 -6.49
CA TRP A 133 17.27 10.61 -7.45
C TRP A 133 16.59 10.83 -8.80
N PHE A 134 16.38 12.08 -9.18
CA PHE A 134 16.06 12.46 -10.55
C PHE A 134 17.34 12.62 -11.35
N ARG A 135 17.43 12.03 -12.55
CA ARG A 135 18.59 12.14 -13.44
C ARG A 135 18.20 12.77 -14.77
N LEU A 136 18.61 14.02 -14.97
CA LEU A 136 18.35 14.77 -16.20
C LEU A 136 19.58 14.75 -17.11
N GLY A 137 19.44 14.22 -18.32
CA GLY A 137 20.49 14.25 -19.34
C GLY A 137 20.35 15.46 -20.25
N LEU A 138 21.42 16.21 -20.46
CA LEU A 138 21.51 17.32 -21.40
C LEU A 138 22.43 16.94 -22.55
N ARG A 139 21.90 16.95 -23.77
CA ARG A 139 22.68 16.71 -25.00
C ARG A 139 22.80 17.98 -25.82
N TYR A 140 24.03 18.28 -26.21
CA TYR A 140 24.36 19.43 -27.06
C TYR A 140 25.64 19.15 -27.87
N GLN A 141 26.00 20.03 -28.79
CA GLN A 141 27.20 19.88 -29.63
C GLN A 141 28.17 21.05 -29.46
N ILE A 142 29.46 20.73 -29.43
CA ILE A 142 30.56 21.72 -29.41
C ILE A 142 31.57 21.33 -30.48
N ALA A 143 31.93 22.27 -31.36
CA ALA A 143 32.91 22.03 -32.44
C ALA A 143 32.66 20.72 -33.23
N GLY A 144 31.39 20.38 -33.47
CA GLY A 144 30.95 19.17 -34.18
C GLY A 144 30.99 17.88 -33.37
N ARG A 145 31.37 17.90 -32.08
CA ARG A 145 31.33 16.74 -31.18
C ARG A 145 30.09 16.80 -30.28
N GLU A 146 29.43 15.66 -30.15
CA GLU A 146 28.30 15.50 -29.22
C GLU A 146 28.81 15.41 -27.77
N VAL A 147 28.17 16.17 -26.89
CA VAL A 147 28.42 16.18 -25.45
C VAL A 147 27.12 15.81 -24.75
N ILE A 148 27.21 14.86 -23.82
CA ILE A 148 26.11 14.45 -22.95
C ILE A 148 26.53 14.70 -21.51
N GLN A 149 25.81 15.59 -20.82
CA GLN A 149 26.01 15.91 -19.41
C GLN A 149 24.79 15.47 -18.62
N TYR A 150 24.98 14.64 -17.59
CA TYR A 150 23.91 14.31 -16.65
C TYR A 150 24.04 15.18 -15.39
N LEU A 151 22.89 15.69 -14.93
CA LEU A 151 22.71 16.34 -13.65
C LEU A 151 21.73 15.47 -12.84
N SER A 152 22.06 15.16 -11.60
CA SER A 152 21.21 14.35 -10.73
C SER A 152 21.05 14.99 -9.37
N PHE A 153 19.85 15.00 -8.83
CA PHE A 153 19.54 15.54 -7.50
C PHE A 153 18.44 14.70 -6.86
N GLU A 154 18.36 14.74 -5.52
CA GLU A 154 17.38 13.97 -4.78
C GLU A 154 16.10 14.78 -4.52
N VAL A 155 14.96 14.19 -4.86
CA VAL A 155 13.62 14.72 -4.59
C VAL A 155 13.13 14.16 -3.25
N GLN A 156 12.93 15.03 -2.28
CA GLN A 156 12.59 14.66 -0.90
C GLN A 156 11.07 14.58 -0.65
N PRO A 157 10.59 13.61 0.15
CA PRO A 157 9.25 13.62 0.70
C PRO A 157 9.13 14.65 1.83
N VAL A 158 8.03 15.43 1.87
CA VAL A 158 7.83 16.45 2.92
C VAL A 158 7.02 15.95 4.11
N LYS A 159 6.18 14.92 3.93
CA LYS A 159 5.27 14.40 4.98
C LYS A 159 5.84 13.21 5.77
N MET A 160 6.97 12.66 5.34
CA MET A 160 7.57 11.46 5.91
C MET A 160 9.07 11.62 6.02
N ALA A 161 9.67 10.97 7.01
CA ALA A 161 11.13 10.90 7.14
C ALA A 161 11.66 9.83 6.17
N MET A 162 12.22 10.27 5.04
CA MET A 162 12.59 9.42 3.90
C MET A 162 13.35 8.14 4.31
N ALA A 163 14.40 8.26 5.13
CA ALA A 163 15.25 7.12 5.49
C ALA A 163 14.53 6.09 6.38
N HIS A 164 13.84 6.54 7.41
CA HIS A 164 13.23 5.67 8.42
C HIS A 164 11.88 5.10 7.96
N ASP A 165 11.00 5.98 7.48
CA ASP A 165 9.62 5.62 7.21
C ASP A 165 9.51 4.72 5.97
N LEU A 166 10.27 5.02 4.92
CA LEU A 166 10.25 4.22 3.70
C LEU A 166 10.85 2.83 3.92
N GLU A 167 11.87 2.70 4.77
CA GLU A 167 12.41 1.37 5.13
C GLU A 167 11.34 0.54 5.86
N GLY A 168 10.57 1.14 6.77
CA GLY A 168 9.42 0.51 7.42
C GLY A 168 8.33 0.08 6.43
N ILE A 169 8.00 0.93 5.46
CA ILE A 169 7.07 0.61 4.36
C ILE A 169 7.61 -0.52 3.48
N TYR A 170 8.87 -0.43 3.05
CA TYR A 170 9.50 -1.42 2.18
C TYR A 170 9.61 -2.78 2.85
N SER A 171 10.04 -2.83 4.10
CA SER A 171 10.18 -4.10 4.84
C SER A 171 8.84 -4.82 4.99
N THR A 172 7.77 -4.07 5.33
CA THR A 172 6.40 -4.59 5.44
C THR A 172 5.90 -5.09 4.08
N ILE A 173 6.05 -4.30 3.02
CA ILE A 173 5.62 -4.69 1.66
C ILE A 173 6.41 -5.88 1.14
N ASP A 174 7.74 -5.89 1.25
CA ASP A 174 8.58 -6.98 0.72
C ASP A 174 8.34 -8.30 1.46
N ALA A 175 7.85 -8.28 2.70
CA ALA A 175 7.44 -9.48 3.44
C ALA A 175 6.20 -10.16 2.85
N TYR A 176 5.25 -9.39 2.29
CA TYR A 176 3.99 -9.90 1.76
C TYR A 176 3.93 -9.95 0.23
N TYR A 177 4.53 -8.97 -0.44
CA TYR A 177 4.55 -8.79 -1.88
C TYR A 177 5.99 -8.55 -2.39
N PRO A 178 6.87 -9.57 -2.34
CA PRO A 178 8.27 -9.41 -2.75
C PRO A 178 8.39 -8.86 -4.17
N LEU A 179 9.25 -7.85 -4.33
CA LEU A 179 9.56 -7.17 -5.60
C LEU A 179 8.41 -6.32 -6.19
N TRP A 180 7.25 -6.22 -5.54
CA TRP A 180 6.13 -5.41 -6.04
C TRP A 180 6.42 -3.91 -6.02
N ARG A 181 7.20 -3.44 -5.03
CA ARG A 181 7.55 -2.02 -4.88
C ARG A 181 8.37 -1.44 -6.03
N PHE A 182 8.97 -2.28 -6.88
CA PHE A 182 9.74 -1.83 -8.04
C PHE A 182 8.81 -1.51 -9.21
N SER A 183 9.04 -0.37 -9.84
CA SER A 183 8.35 0.01 -11.07
C SER A 183 9.31 -0.07 -12.24
N PHE A 184 8.82 -0.37 -13.44
CA PHE A 184 9.71 -0.47 -14.60
C PHE A 184 10.38 0.88 -14.95
N VAL A 185 9.65 2.00 -14.93
CA VAL A 185 10.24 3.34 -15.12
C VAL A 185 9.42 4.39 -14.37
N GLN A 186 10.07 5.27 -13.61
CA GLN A 186 9.52 6.51 -13.06
C GLN A 186 10.44 7.70 -13.35
N LYS A 187 10.08 8.91 -12.87
CA LYS A 187 10.94 10.09 -12.97
C LYS A 187 12.18 9.94 -12.10
N THR A 188 12.01 9.40 -10.90
CA THR A 188 13.08 9.22 -9.93
C THR A 188 13.45 7.75 -9.76
N ASP A 189 14.71 7.51 -9.42
CA ASP A 189 15.22 6.21 -9.02
C ASP A 189 15.66 6.27 -7.55
N GLN A 190 15.73 5.12 -6.88
CA GLN A 190 16.32 5.01 -5.55
C GLN A 190 17.53 4.09 -5.56
N GLU A 191 18.48 4.42 -4.68
CA GLU A 191 19.63 3.57 -4.41
C GLU A 191 19.18 2.33 -3.64
N LEU A 192 19.61 1.17 -4.11
CA LEU A 192 19.34 -0.12 -3.50
C LEU A 192 20.20 -0.31 -2.22
N ALA A 193 19.59 -0.64 -1.07
CA ALA A 193 20.24 -0.90 0.24
C ALA A 193 20.66 -2.38 0.52
N LYS A 194 21.91 -2.62 0.97
CA LYS A 194 22.58 -3.95 1.11
C LYS A 194 21.63 -5.10 1.56
N SER A 195 21.37 -6.08 0.69
CA SER A 195 20.78 -7.37 1.09
C SER A 195 21.55 -8.56 0.53
N ARG A 196 21.59 -9.62 1.36
CA ARG A 196 22.34 -10.86 1.17
C ARG A 196 21.44 -12.03 0.78
N LYS A 197 20.14 -11.80 0.59
CA LYS A 197 19.18 -12.87 0.27
C LYS A 197 19.17 -13.10 -1.24
N PRO A 198 19.30 -14.35 -1.71
CA PRO A 198 19.10 -14.66 -3.11
C PRO A 198 17.64 -14.36 -3.48
N HIS A 199 17.44 -13.49 -4.47
CA HIS A 199 16.12 -13.14 -4.97
C HIS A 199 15.76 -13.96 -6.21
N GLU A 200 14.46 -14.08 -6.46
CA GLU A 200 13.94 -14.56 -7.75
C GLU A 200 14.53 -13.71 -8.89
N ARG A 201 14.72 -14.33 -10.07
CA ARG A 201 15.20 -13.63 -11.26
C ARG A 201 14.23 -12.54 -11.72
N PHE A 202 14.53 -11.30 -11.36
CA PHE A 202 13.73 -10.13 -11.71
C PHE A 202 14.42 -9.25 -12.77
N PRO A 203 13.77 -8.95 -13.91
CA PRO A 203 14.39 -8.22 -15.03
C PRO A 203 14.90 -6.82 -14.67
N LEU A 204 14.15 -6.05 -13.87
CA LEU A 204 14.53 -4.68 -13.52
C LEU A 204 15.79 -4.64 -12.66
N LEU A 205 15.87 -5.50 -11.66
CA LEU A 205 17.05 -5.64 -10.82
C LEU A 205 18.25 -6.10 -11.65
N TRP A 206 18.05 -7.09 -12.54
CA TRP A 206 19.13 -7.53 -13.42
C TRP A 206 19.66 -6.39 -14.29
N LEU A 207 18.78 -5.56 -14.87
CA LEU A 207 19.19 -4.43 -15.70
C LEU A 207 19.97 -3.38 -14.89
N ALA A 208 19.48 -3.03 -13.69
CA ALA A 208 20.17 -2.09 -12.79
C ALA A 208 21.58 -2.59 -12.42
N HIS A 209 21.73 -3.89 -12.15
CA HIS A 209 23.05 -4.50 -11.92
C HIS A 209 23.95 -4.46 -13.15
N PHE A 210 23.38 -4.82 -14.29
CA PHE A 210 24.13 -4.82 -15.54
C PHE A 210 24.65 -3.40 -15.85
N GLN A 211 23.83 -2.37 -15.67
CA GLN A 211 24.24 -0.98 -15.85
C GLN A 211 25.48 -0.62 -15.01
N ARG A 212 25.51 -1.03 -13.73
CA ARG A 212 26.64 -0.81 -12.83
C ARG A 212 27.89 -1.56 -13.27
N LEU A 213 27.75 -2.84 -13.63
CA LEU A 213 28.88 -3.75 -13.88
C LEU A 213 29.39 -3.71 -15.33
N ARG A 214 28.65 -3.08 -16.25
CA ARG A 214 28.92 -3.11 -17.70
C ARG A 214 30.35 -2.68 -18.04
N THR A 215 30.80 -1.54 -17.52
CA THR A 215 32.11 -0.98 -17.90
C THR A 215 33.26 -1.87 -17.43
N ASP A 216 33.13 -2.45 -16.23
CA ASP A 216 34.10 -3.39 -15.68
C ASP A 216 34.09 -4.73 -16.42
N LEU A 217 32.90 -5.20 -16.83
CA LEU A 217 32.73 -6.39 -17.67
C LEU A 217 33.46 -6.20 -19.01
N GLU A 218 33.19 -5.08 -19.69
CA GLU A 218 33.85 -4.73 -20.94
C GLU A 218 35.37 -4.63 -20.78
N ALA A 219 35.85 -3.98 -19.71
CA ALA A 219 37.28 -3.86 -19.43
C ALA A 219 37.93 -5.22 -19.16
N GLY A 220 37.28 -6.08 -18.37
CA GLY A 220 37.75 -7.44 -18.08
C GLY A 220 37.88 -8.28 -19.35
N ILE A 221 36.89 -8.20 -20.24
CA ILE A 221 36.87 -8.94 -21.50
C ILE A 221 37.90 -8.39 -22.49
N LYS A 222 38.08 -7.07 -22.57
CA LYS A 222 39.14 -6.46 -23.38
C LYS A 222 40.53 -6.98 -22.97
N ARG A 223 40.79 -7.13 -21.67
CA ARG A 223 42.05 -7.73 -21.18
C ARG A 223 42.20 -9.19 -21.62
N ILE A 224 41.14 -9.99 -21.55
CA ILE A 224 41.13 -11.38 -21.99
C ILE A 224 41.40 -11.48 -23.50
N CYS A 225 40.77 -10.63 -24.30
CA CYS A 225 40.99 -10.60 -25.75
C CYS A 225 42.43 -10.24 -26.13
N ASN A 226 43.12 -9.45 -25.29
CA ASN A 226 44.52 -9.08 -25.52
C ASN A 226 45.51 -10.17 -25.07
N ALA A 227 45.13 -10.99 -24.07
CA ALA A 227 45.97 -12.06 -23.53
C ALA A 227 45.14 -13.31 -23.16
N PRO A 228 44.62 -14.06 -24.16
CA PRO A 228 43.73 -15.18 -23.89
C PRO A 228 44.47 -16.35 -23.22
N HIS A 229 43.71 -17.22 -22.55
CA HIS A 229 44.19 -18.48 -22.04
C HIS A 229 44.26 -19.51 -23.16
N THR A 230 45.47 -19.99 -23.40
CA THR A 230 45.76 -21.08 -24.30
C THR A 230 46.06 -22.33 -23.48
N ARG A 231 45.62 -23.48 -23.97
CA ARG A 231 46.00 -24.79 -23.44
C ARG A 231 46.57 -25.63 -24.56
N LEU A 232 47.59 -26.42 -24.24
CA LEU A 232 48.13 -27.39 -25.17
C LEU A 232 47.10 -28.53 -25.31
N LEU A 233 46.47 -28.63 -26.47
CA LEU A 233 45.48 -29.68 -26.75
C LEU A 233 45.97 -30.60 -27.87
N PRO A 234 45.71 -31.91 -27.74
CA PRO A 234 45.97 -32.85 -28.82
C PRO A 234 45.00 -32.56 -29.97
N TYR A 235 45.53 -32.48 -31.19
CA TYR A 235 44.75 -32.48 -32.41
C TYR A 235 45.21 -33.62 -33.31
N GLN A 236 44.25 -34.23 -33.99
CA GLN A 236 44.51 -35.30 -34.93
C GLN A 236 44.61 -34.72 -36.33
N HIS A 237 45.64 -35.10 -37.07
CA HIS A 237 45.72 -34.80 -38.49
C HIS A 237 46.29 -35.98 -39.25
N HIS A 238 45.85 -36.10 -40.50
CA HIS A 238 46.17 -37.19 -41.39
C HIS A 238 47.32 -36.77 -42.29
N VAL A 239 48.42 -37.52 -42.25
CA VAL A 239 49.61 -37.24 -43.05
C VAL A 239 50.05 -38.48 -43.81
N ARG A 240 50.62 -38.27 -45.00
CA ARG A 240 51.21 -39.34 -45.80
C ARG A 240 52.49 -39.86 -45.14
N ALA A 241 52.86 -41.09 -45.49
CA ALA A 241 54.08 -41.76 -45.00
C ALA A 241 55.33 -40.86 -45.11
N GLU A 242 55.50 -40.15 -46.23
CA GLU A 242 56.65 -39.26 -46.50
C GLU A 242 56.77 -38.06 -45.56
N ARG A 243 55.66 -37.65 -44.92
CA ARG A 243 55.60 -36.49 -44.02
C ARG A 243 55.62 -36.88 -42.54
N LEU A 244 55.71 -38.17 -42.23
CA LEU A 244 55.89 -38.68 -40.86
C LEU A 244 57.27 -38.23 -40.35
N ARG A 245 57.31 -37.57 -39.18
CA ARG A 245 58.56 -37.14 -38.55
C ARG A 245 58.55 -37.46 -37.07
N GLY A 246 59.69 -37.90 -36.54
CA GLY A 246 59.89 -38.26 -35.13
C GLY A 246 59.66 -39.75 -34.83
N ARG A 247 59.70 -40.11 -33.54
CA ARG A 247 59.49 -41.48 -33.07
C ARG A 247 58.02 -41.88 -33.18
N LEU A 248 57.73 -42.90 -33.98
CA LEU A 248 56.38 -43.44 -34.16
C LEU A 248 56.04 -44.44 -33.04
N SER A 249 54.76 -44.69 -32.80
CA SER A 249 54.35 -45.81 -31.95
C SER A 249 54.56 -47.12 -32.70
N ALA A 250 54.93 -48.20 -32.00
CA ALA A 250 55.22 -49.49 -32.62
C ALA A 250 54.07 -50.00 -33.53
N LYS A 251 52.81 -49.80 -33.11
CA LYS A 251 51.62 -50.14 -33.91
C LYS A 251 51.48 -49.32 -35.20
N LEU A 252 51.87 -48.04 -35.16
CA LEU A 252 51.80 -47.17 -36.33
C LEU A 252 52.94 -47.48 -37.30
N GLU A 253 54.13 -47.75 -36.76
CA GLU A 253 55.32 -48.14 -37.51
C GLU A 253 55.12 -49.46 -38.29
N GLU A 254 54.54 -50.48 -37.65
CA GLU A 254 54.20 -51.75 -38.29
C GLU A 254 53.21 -51.57 -39.45
N ARG A 255 52.16 -50.77 -39.25
CA ARG A 255 51.16 -50.47 -40.30
C ARG A 255 51.75 -49.70 -41.47
N VAL A 256 52.58 -48.69 -41.20
CA VAL A 256 53.24 -47.89 -42.23
C VAL A 256 54.20 -48.76 -43.04
N THR A 257 54.99 -49.61 -42.37
CA THR A 257 55.92 -50.54 -43.01
C THR A 257 55.18 -51.55 -43.89
N GLY A 258 54.08 -52.13 -43.39
CA GLY A 258 53.25 -53.06 -44.16
C GLY A 258 52.71 -52.46 -45.46
N HIS A 259 52.18 -51.24 -45.39
CA HIS A 259 51.64 -50.54 -46.57
C HIS A 259 52.74 -50.07 -47.55
N ILE A 260 53.94 -49.73 -47.06
CA ILE A 260 55.09 -49.41 -47.93
C ILE A 260 55.54 -50.65 -48.70
N VAL A 261 55.61 -51.80 -48.02
CA VAL A 261 56.01 -53.09 -48.63
C VAL A 261 54.97 -53.59 -49.64
N SER A 262 53.68 -53.35 -49.40
CA SER A 262 52.60 -53.71 -50.35
C SER A 262 52.42 -52.73 -51.52
N GLY A 263 53.20 -51.64 -51.59
CA GLY A 263 53.14 -50.64 -52.65
C GLY A 263 51.97 -49.66 -52.56
N GLU A 264 51.25 -49.63 -51.43
CA GLU A 264 50.06 -48.81 -51.22
C GLU A 264 50.42 -47.40 -50.69
N THR A 265 50.74 -46.48 -51.61
CA THR A 265 51.30 -45.16 -51.29
C THR A 265 50.26 -44.07 -50.97
N GLN A 266 48.97 -44.34 -51.16
CA GLN A 266 47.91 -43.34 -50.99
C GLN A 266 47.36 -43.22 -49.57
N HIS A 267 47.84 -44.04 -48.63
CA HIS A 267 47.34 -44.06 -47.26
C HIS A 267 47.75 -42.82 -46.46
N HIS A 268 46.81 -42.34 -45.64
CA HIS A 268 47.07 -41.29 -44.67
C HIS A 268 46.98 -41.86 -43.26
N TYR A 269 47.98 -41.51 -42.45
CA TYR A 269 48.13 -42.00 -41.10
C TYR A 269 47.76 -40.90 -40.11
N GLN A 270 46.97 -41.27 -39.11
CA GLN A 270 46.49 -40.38 -38.09
C GLN A 270 47.58 -40.17 -37.04
N ILE A 271 48.08 -38.94 -36.91
CA ILE A 271 49.01 -38.56 -35.84
C ILE A 271 48.32 -37.58 -34.90
N THR A 272 48.51 -37.82 -33.60
CA THR A 272 48.17 -36.85 -32.56
C THR A 272 49.35 -35.91 -32.35
N ARG A 273 49.17 -34.62 -32.62
CA ARG A 273 50.12 -33.56 -32.27
C ARG A 273 49.53 -32.63 -31.24
N GLN A 274 50.38 -31.93 -30.52
CA GLN A 274 49.99 -30.91 -29.57
C GLN A 274 49.98 -29.54 -30.25
N ARG A 275 48.90 -28.78 -30.11
CA ARG A 275 48.84 -27.36 -30.52
C ARG A 275 48.36 -26.50 -29.37
N LEU A 276 48.84 -25.26 -29.30
CA LEU A 276 48.22 -24.26 -28.44
C LEU A 276 46.83 -23.95 -29.02
N SER A 277 45.80 -24.34 -28.28
CA SER A 277 44.41 -24.08 -28.62
C SER A 277 43.86 -22.95 -27.77
N LEU A 278 43.12 -22.05 -28.39
CA LEU A 278 42.30 -21.04 -27.71
C LEU A 278 40.98 -21.63 -27.20
N ASP A 279 40.59 -22.81 -27.66
CA ASP A 279 39.36 -23.48 -27.25
C ASP A 279 39.51 -24.15 -25.87
N THR A 280 39.59 -23.31 -24.83
CA THR A 280 39.69 -23.72 -23.43
C THR A 280 38.32 -23.60 -22.73
N PRO A 281 38.04 -24.41 -21.68
CA PRO A 281 36.80 -24.29 -20.90
C PRO A 281 36.56 -22.86 -20.38
N GLU A 282 37.63 -22.16 -20.03
CA GLU A 282 37.57 -20.79 -19.55
C GLU A 282 37.16 -19.80 -20.65
N ASN A 283 37.73 -19.92 -21.86
CA ASN A 283 37.32 -19.06 -22.98
C ASN A 283 35.88 -19.36 -23.43
N ARG A 284 35.48 -20.63 -23.41
CA ARG A 284 34.08 -21.04 -23.65
C ARG A 284 33.14 -20.41 -22.63
N PHE A 285 33.52 -20.39 -21.35
CA PHE A 285 32.79 -19.71 -20.30
C PHE A 285 32.64 -18.21 -20.58
N ILE A 286 33.72 -17.50 -20.94
CA ILE A 286 33.65 -16.06 -21.27
C ILE A 286 32.72 -15.80 -22.47
N LYS A 287 32.79 -16.64 -23.51
CA LYS A 287 31.89 -16.58 -24.67
C LYS A 287 30.42 -16.74 -24.27
N MET A 288 30.14 -17.68 -23.35
CA MET A 288 28.81 -17.88 -22.79
C MET A 288 28.32 -16.64 -22.02
N VAL A 289 29.14 -16.05 -21.15
CA VAL A 289 28.79 -14.84 -20.37
C VAL A 289 28.41 -13.68 -21.30
N LEU A 290 29.25 -13.40 -22.30
CA LEU A 290 29.01 -12.35 -23.30
C LEU A 290 27.70 -12.58 -24.07
N THR A 291 27.54 -13.79 -24.59
CA THR A 291 26.37 -14.18 -25.37
C THR A 291 25.11 -14.01 -24.53
N ARG A 292 25.16 -14.44 -23.26
CA ARG A 292 24.03 -14.38 -22.35
C ARG A 292 23.67 -12.95 -21.97
N CYS A 293 24.64 -12.10 -21.64
CA CYS A 293 24.39 -10.69 -21.34
C CYS A 293 23.78 -9.97 -22.55
N SER A 294 24.34 -10.18 -23.75
CA SER A 294 23.81 -9.59 -24.99
C SER A 294 22.36 -10.05 -25.28
N GLN A 295 22.06 -11.34 -25.09
CA GLN A 295 20.71 -11.88 -25.21
C GLN A 295 19.75 -11.36 -24.14
N ASP A 296 20.21 -11.18 -22.91
CA ASP A 296 19.40 -10.67 -21.81
C ASP A 296 18.99 -9.20 -22.04
N ILE A 297 19.91 -8.35 -22.52
CA ILE A 297 19.58 -6.97 -22.95
C ILE A 297 18.57 -6.99 -24.11
N ALA A 298 18.79 -7.81 -25.13
CA ALA A 298 17.88 -7.90 -26.27
C ALA A 298 16.48 -8.39 -25.87
N ARG A 299 16.39 -9.36 -24.95
CA ARG A 299 15.13 -9.83 -24.39
C ARG A 299 14.44 -8.76 -23.56
N PHE A 300 15.20 -8.02 -22.75
CA PHE A 300 14.68 -6.90 -21.97
C PHE A 300 14.10 -5.83 -22.89
N LYS A 301 14.88 -5.38 -23.90
CA LYS A 301 14.46 -4.38 -24.88
C LYS A 301 13.17 -4.80 -25.59
N LYS A 302 13.11 -6.03 -26.11
CA LYS A 302 11.92 -6.55 -26.80
C LYS A 302 10.67 -6.55 -25.89
N ARG A 303 10.82 -6.92 -24.62
CA ARG A 303 9.71 -6.87 -23.65
C ARG A 303 9.28 -5.43 -23.36
N ALA A 304 10.23 -4.53 -23.19
CA ALA A 304 9.96 -3.10 -23.00
C ALA A 304 9.19 -2.51 -24.20
N GLU A 305 9.59 -2.81 -25.42
CA GLU A 305 8.90 -2.38 -26.65
C GLU A 305 7.46 -2.94 -26.73
N GLN A 306 7.27 -4.22 -26.36
CA GLN A 306 5.95 -4.85 -26.32
C GLN A 306 5.03 -4.20 -25.28
N GLU A 307 5.52 -3.93 -24.07
CA GLU A 307 4.72 -3.27 -23.03
C GLU A 307 4.39 -1.82 -23.37
N ASP A 308 5.34 -1.11 -23.99
CA ASP A 308 5.19 0.30 -24.36
C ASP A 308 4.16 0.47 -25.49
N SER A 309 4.15 -0.46 -26.46
CA SER A 309 3.20 -0.45 -27.59
C SER A 309 1.77 -0.88 -27.22
N LEU A 310 1.59 -1.67 -26.16
CA LEU A 310 0.26 -2.11 -25.70
C LEU A 310 -0.53 -1.00 -24.97
N ARG A 311 0.10 0.14 -24.65
CA ARG A 311 -0.55 1.24 -23.93
C ARG A 311 -1.32 2.15 -24.90
N LYS A 312 -2.59 2.44 -24.55
CA LYS A 312 -3.53 3.22 -25.40
C LYS A 312 -3.13 4.68 -25.66
N ASN A 313 -2.25 5.27 -24.84
CA ASN A 313 -1.90 6.70 -24.89
C ASN A 313 -0.55 6.98 -25.55
N GLY A 314 -0.07 6.08 -26.40
CA GLY A 314 1.31 6.13 -26.88
C GLY A 314 2.29 5.68 -25.78
N GLY A 315 3.43 5.14 -26.20
CA GLY A 315 4.45 4.64 -25.30
C GLY A 315 4.95 5.69 -24.30
N ARG A 316 5.20 5.29 -23.05
CA ARG A 316 5.77 6.13 -21.99
C ARG A 316 7.30 6.28 -22.11
N LEU A 317 7.94 5.35 -22.81
CA LEU A 317 9.39 5.30 -22.94
C LEU A 317 9.89 6.20 -24.07
N SER A 318 11.02 6.85 -23.84
CA SER A 318 11.69 7.67 -24.84
C SER A 318 12.46 6.82 -25.85
N GLY A 319 12.72 7.39 -27.04
CA GLY A 319 13.67 6.81 -27.99
C GLY A 319 15.09 6.77 -27.43
N ALA A 320 15.44 7.72 -26.55
CA ALA A 320 16.74 7.76 -25.89
C ALA A 320 16.97 6.56 -24.97
N PHE A 321 15.94 6.11 -24.25
CA PHE A 321 16.02 4.90 -23.42
C PHE A 321 16.38 3.65 -24.25
N PHE A 322 15.69 3.44 -25.37
CA PHE A 322 15.99 2.30 -26.24
C PHE A 322 17.36 2.42 -26.90
N THR A 323 17.77 3.64 -27.25
CA THR A 323 19.11 3.93 -27.77
C THR A 323 20.19 3.61 -26.73
N GLU A 324 19.97 3.94 -25.46
CA GLU A 324 20.87 3.61 -24.35
C GLU A 324 21.03 2.08 -24.24
N LEU A 325 19.94 1.31 -24.30
CA LEU A 325 20.00 -0.16 -24.30
C LEU A 325 20.79 -0.72 -25.50
N ASP A 326 20.63 -0.14 -26.69
CA ASP A 326 21.41 -0.53 -27.86
C ASP A 326 22.90 -0.20 -27.70
N GLN A 327 23.22 0.95 -27.10
CA GLN A 327 24.59 1.34 -26.77
C GLN A 327 25.21 0.40 -25.72
N TRP A 328 24.41 -0.22 -24.85
CA TRP A 328 24.89 -1.22 -23.88
C TRP A 328 25.15 -2.57 -24.54
N LYS A 329 24.35 -2.94 -25.54
CA LYS A 329 24.48 -4.20 -26.27
C LYS A 329 25.62 -4.18 -27.30
N ARG A 330 25.80 -3.07 -28.02
CA ARG A 330 26.74 -2.96 -29.15
C ARG A 330 28.20 -3.33 -28.79
N PRO A 331 28.79 -2.88 -27.66
CA PRO A 331 30.15 -3.28 -27.28
C PRO A 331 30.29 -4.79 -27.04
N LEU A 332 29.27 -5.43 -26.47
CA LEU A 332 29.29 -6.89 -26.24
C LEU A 332 29.28 -7.67 -27.56
N ASP A 333 28.46 -7.25 -28.52
CA ASP A 333 28.42 -7.87 -29.85
C ASP A 333 29.74 -7.67 -30.61
N GLN A 334 30.32 -6.48 -30.52
CA GLN A 334 31.64 -6.20 -31.10
C GLN A 334 32.73 -7.07 -30.49
N LEU A 335 32.69 -7.31 -29.18
CA LEU A 335 33.62 -8.21 -28.49
C LEU A 335 33.42 -9.66 -28.92
N LEU A 336 32.17 -10.12 -29.05
CA LEU A 336 31.82 -11.47 -29.54
C LEU A 336 32.31 -11.74 -30.97
N ASN A 337 32.40 -10.72 -31.81
CA ASN A 337 32.87 -10.84 -33.19
C ASN A 337 34.41 -10.85 -33.33
N ARG A 338 35.17 -10.82 -32.23
CA ARG A 338 36.64 -10.92 -32.30
C ARG A 338 37.10 -12.34 -32.68
N PRO A 339 38.25 -12.49 -33.37
CA PRO A 339 38.77 -13.79 -33.83
C PRO A 339 38.84 -14.87 -32.74
N LEU A 340 39.21 -14.48 -31.52
CA LEU A 340 39.23 -15.36 -30.34
C LEU A 340 37.95 -16.19 -30.21
N PHE A 341 36.77 -15.55 -30.29
CA PHE A 341 35.50 -16.24 -30.05
C PHE A 341 34.97 -16.98 -31.27
N ALA A 342 35.56 -16.78 -32.46
CA ALA A 342 35.28 -17.60 -33.63
C ALA A 342 35.92 -19.00 -33.48
N GLU A 343 37.09 -19.09 -32.85
CA GLU A 343 37.81 -20.36 -32.64
C GLU A 343 37.36 -21.14 -31.40
N VAL A 344 36.62 -20.49 -30.49
CA VAL A 344 36.16 -21.08 -29.22
C VAL A 344 34.79 -21.74 -29.40
N GLY A 345 34.67 -22.98 -28.92
CA GLY A 345 33.44 -23.79 -28.99
C GLY A 345 32.32 -23.34 -28.03
N ALA A 346 31.27 -24.14 -27.94
CA ALA A 346 30.17 -23.93 -26.99
C ALA A 346 30.59 -24.32 -25.56
N PHE A 347 30.07 -23.62 -24.57
CA PHE A 347 30.25 -23.98 -23.16
C PHE A 347 29.30 -25.11 -22.76
N ASP A 348 29.88 -26.21 -22.30
CA ASP A 348 29.24 -27.47 -21.92
C ASP A 348 29.11 -27.64 -20.39
N GLY A 349 29.44 -26.61 -19.62
CA GLY A 349 29.44 -26.65 -18.16
C GLY A 349 30.86 -26.75 -17.58
N GLN A 350 30.96 -26.55 -16.27
CA GLN A 350 32.23 -26.65 -15.56
C GLN A 350 32.26 -27.98 -14.80
N THR A 351 33.16 -28.89 -15.18
CA THR A 351 33.31 -30.20 -14.53
C THR A 351 34.19 -30.15 -13.27
N SER A 352 34.99 -29.09 -13.10
CA SER A 352 35.87 -28.84 -11.94
C SER A 352 36.16 -27.35 -11.77
N GLU A 353 36.56 -26.92 -10.57
CA GLU A 353 36.94 -25.54 -10.30
C GLU A 353 38.17 -25.12 -11.14
N SER A 354 38.07 -23.98 -11.83
CA SER A 354 39.15 -23.49 -12.69
C SER A 354 39.95 -22.43 -11.97
N LEU A 355 41.21 -22.74 -11.66
CA LEU A 355 42.15 -21.79 -11.06
C LEU A 355 42.30 -20.51 -11.89
N VAL A 356 42.20 -20.64 -13.22
CA VAL A 356 42.27 -19.51 -14.15
C VAL A 356 41.09 -18.56 -13.97
N LEU A 357 39.86 -19.10 -13.80
CA LEU A 357 38.68 -18.28 -13.51
C LEU A 357 38.74 -17.64 -12.12
N HIS A 358 39.49 -18.18 -11.17
CA HIS A 358 39.61 -17.58 -9.82
C HIS A 358 40.76 -16.58 -9.69
N GLN A 359 41.91 -16.82 -10.34
CA GLN A 359 43.14 -16.08 -10.06
C GLN A 359 43.63 -15.22 -11.22
N ARG A 360 43.33 -15.56 -12.48
CA ARG A 360 43.91 -14.82 -13.62
C ARG A 360 43.18 -13.50 -13.82
N ASN A 361 43.93 -12.40 -13.76
CA ASN A 361 43.42 -11.05 -14.04
C ASN A 361 42.66 -10.99 -15.36
N GLY A 362 41.49 -10.36 -15.35
CA GLY A 362 40.52 -10.40 -16.46
C GLY A 362 39.48 -11.51 -16.25
N TYR A 363 39.90 -12.78 -16.23
CA TYR A 363 39.00 -13.93 -16.03
C TYR A 363 38.30 -13.90 -14.68
N SER A 364 39.04 -13.63 -13.60
CA SER A 364 38.48 -13.50 -12.25
C SER A 364 37.48 -12.37 -12.12
N GLY A 365 37.74 -11.24 -12.78
CA GLY A 365 36.80 -10.11 -12.84
C GLY A 365 35.50 -10.48 -13.54
N VAL A 366 35.57 -11.10 -14.73
CA VAL A 366 34.39 -11.53 -15.48
C VAL A 366 33.63 -12.63 -14.74
N TYR A 367 34.33 -13.58 -14.12
CA TYR A 367 33.72 -14.63 -13.32
C TYR A 367 32.96 -14.05 -12.11
N ARG A 368 33.56 -13.10 -11.37
CA ARG A 368 32.91 -12.41 -10.26
C ARG A 368 31.66 -11.66 -10.71
N ILE A 369 31.78 -10.86 -11.78
CA ILE A 369 30.64 -10.12 -12.36
C ILE A 369 29.52 -11.07 -12.78
N TRP A 370 29.86 -12.21 -13.39
CA TRP A 370 28.86 -13.22 -13.76
C TRP A 370 28.15 -13.81 -12.54
N GLN A 371 28.86 -14.08 -11.45
CA GLN A 371 28.24 -14.56 -10.20
C GLN A 371 27.34 -13.48 -9.59
N GLU A 372 27.77 -12.22 -9.56
CA GLU A 372 26.94 -11.08 -9.12
C GLU A 372 25.64 -10.98 -9.95
N LEU A 373 25.74 -11.10 -11.28
CA LEU A 373 24.57 -11.07 -12.18
C LEU A 373 23.66 -12.29 -12.07
N LYS A 374 24.20 -13.47 -11.74
CA LYS A 374 23.45 -14.74 -11.66
C LYS A 374 22.73 -14.90 -10.34
N LEU A 375 23.43 -14.64 -9.25
CA LEU A 375 22.96 -14.91 -7.90
C LEU A 375 22.36 -13.66 -7.24
N TYR A 376 22.39 -12.52 -7.95
CA TYR A 376 22.02 -11.24 -7.36
C TYR A 376 22.81 -10.97 -6.07
N LEU A 377 24.02 -11.55 -5.97
CA LEU A 377 24.88 -11.35 -4.80
C LEU A 377 25.33 -9.90 -4.80
N ASP A 378 25.26 -9.27 -3.63
CA ASP A 378 25.47 -7.83 -3.47
C ASP A 378 24.47 -6.99 -4.29
N LEU A 379 23.18 -7.35 -4.23
CA LEU A 379 22.09 -6.66 -4.96
C LEU A 379 21.97 -5.16 -4.62
N PHE A 380 22.79 -4.65 -3.70
CA PHE A 380 22.55 -3.37 -3.12
C PHE A 380 23.82 -2.73 -2.53
N GLY A 381 24.89 -2.63 -3.32
CA GLY A 381 25.91 -1.61 -3.09
C GLY A 381 25.38 -0.22 -3.50
N SER A 382 25.95 0.85 -2.96
CA SER A 382 25.53 2.27 -3.06
C SER A 382 25.60 2.91 -4.48
N HIS A 383 25.36 2.14 -5.54
CA HIS A 383 25.55 2.58 -6.93
C HIS A 383 24.59 1.93 -7.95
N ALA A 384 23.62 1.11 -7.52
CA ALA A 384 22.58 0.56 -8.40
C ALA A 384 21.27 1.30 -8.16
N ASN A 385 20.73 1.91 -9.22
CA ASN A 385 19.54 2.75 -9.18
C ASN A 385 18.37 2.03 -9.85
N ILE A 386 17.22 2.02 -9.19
CA ILE A 386 16.00 1.41 -9.72
C ILE A 386 14.79 2.30 -9.41
N SER A 387 13.86 2.38 -10.36
CA SER A 387 12.61 3.09 -10.15
C SER A 387 11.72 2.32 -9.17
N MET A 388 11.16 3.04 -8.20
CA MET A 388 10.16 2.51 -7.27
C MET A 388 8.76 2.91 -7.70
N LYS A 389 7.72 2.28 -7.17
CA LYS A 389 6.36 2.81 -7.22
C LYS A 389 6.28 4.14 -6.47
N SER A 390 5.29 4.97 -6.82
CA SER A 390 5.11 6.26 -6.17
C SER A 390 4.86 6.09 -4.67
N VAL A 391 5.27 7.06 -3.85
CA VAL A 391 5.11 6.98 -2.38
C VAL A 391 3.65 6.83 -1.99
N ALA A 392 2.73 7.46 -2.72
CA ALA A 392 1.30 7.33 -2.47
C ALA A 392 0.81 5.89 -2.65
N GLU A 393 1.23 5.21 -3.73
CA GLU A 393 0.85 3.80 -3.99
C GLU A 393 1.48 2.85 -2.94
N LEU A 394 2.72 3.12 -2.53
CA LEU A 394 3.39 2.38 -1.47
C LEU A 394 2.70 2.57 -0.11
N TYR A 395 2.32 3.80 0.21
CA TYR A 395 1.64 4.17 1.45
C TYR A 395 0.25 3.52 1.53
N GLU A 396 -0.50 3.48 0.43
CA GLU A 396 -1.81 2.83 0.35
C GLU A 396 -1.75 1.34 0.70
N VAL A 397 -0.83 0.59 0.07
CA VAL A 397 -0.65 -0.84 0.36
C VAL A 397 -0.09 -1.05 1.76
N TRP A 398 0.77 -0.17 2.25
CA TRP A 398 1.24 -0.23 3.63
C TRP A 398 0.10 -0.04 4.64
N CYS A 399 -0.79 0.93 4.45
CA CYS A 399 -1.97 1.15 5.31
C CYS A 399 -2.88 -0.09 5.39
N LEU A 400 -3.10 -0.78 4.27
CA LEU A 400 -3.83 -2.06 4.24
C LEU A 400 -3.15 -3.11 5.11
N LEU A 401 -1.83 -3.26 4.97
CA LEU A 401 -1.05 -4.22 5.74
C LEU A 401 -0.98 -3.86 7.22
N GLU A 402 -1.03 -2.57 7.56
CA GLU A 402 -1.06 -2.09 8.94
C GLU A 402 -2.41 -2.40 9.62
N ILE A 403 -3.55 -2.17 8.94
CA ILE A 403 -4.86 -2.62 9.46
C ILE A 403 -4.85 -4.12 9.69
N ARG A 404 -4.33 -4.89 8.72
CA ARG A 404 -4.19 -6.35 8.88
C ARG A 404 -3.35 -6.70 10.10
N ARG A 405 -2.20 -6.05 10.30
CA ARG A 405 -1.31 -6.27 11.45
C ARG A 405 -2.06 -6.03 12.76
N LEU A 406 -2.77 -4.90 12.87
CA LEU A 406 -3.59 -4.57 14.05
C LEU A 406 -4.67 -5.63 14.32
N LEU A 407 -5.37 -6.11 13.29
CA LEU A 407 -6.37 -7.17 13.45
C LEU A 407 -5.74 -8.48 13.95
N LEU A 408 -4.55 -8.86 13.49
CA LEU A 408 -3.85 -10.05 13.99
C LEU A 408 -3.44 -9.89 15.48
N ASP A 409 -3.01 -8.70 15.87
CA ASP A 409 -2.71 -8.38 17.28
C ASP A 409 -3.95 -8.60 18.17
N LEU A 410 -5.14 -8.23 17.68
CA LEU A 410 -6.43 -8.44 18.36
C LEU A 410 -6.91 -9.90 18.44
N GLY A 411 -6.12 -10.87 17.95
CA GLY A 411 -6.44 -12.30 18.07
C GLY A 411 -7.11 -12.93 16.87
N PHE A 412 -7.26 -12.19 15.78
CA PHE A 412 -7.69 -12.80 14.53
C PHE A 412 -6.58 -13.68 13.95
N THR A 413 -7.01 -14.74 13.28
CA THR A 413 -6.15 -15.70 12.57
C THR A 413 -6.56 -15.73 11.11
N GLU A 414 -5.58 -15.78 10.20
CA GLU A 414 -5.85 -15.81 8.77
C GLU A 414 -6.19 -17.24 8.32
N LYS A 415 -7.39 -17.45 7.77
CA LYS A 415 -7.84 -18.78 7.33
C LYS A 415 -7.41 -19.16 5.93
N ILE A 416 -7.25 -18.16 5.05
CA ILE A 416 -6.94 -18.40 3.65
C ILE A 416 -5.79 -17.49 3.24
N HIS A 417 -4.63 -18.08 2.94
CA HIS A 417 -3.50 -17.39 2.31
C HIS A 417 -3.78 -17.14 0.82
N HIS A 418 -4.81 -16.37 0.50
CA HIS A 418 -4.90 -15.73 -0.80
C HIS A 418 -4.05 -14.46 -0.74
N HIS A 419 -2.71 -14.62 -0.73
CA HIS A 419 -1.87 -13.52 -1.18
C HIS A 419 -2.42 -13.11 -2.55
N ALA A 420 -2.77 -11.84 -2.76
CA ALA A 420 -3.08 -11.36 -4.11
C ALA A 420 -1.97 -11.87 -5.01
N LEU A 421 -2.36 -12.71 -5.97
CA LEU A 421 -1.38 -13.35 -6.83
C LEU A 421 -0.65 -12.24 -7.56
N LEU A 422 0.64 -12.07 -7.26
CA LEU A 422 1.47 -11.15 -8.01
C LEU A 422 1.50 -11.67 -9.44
N LYS A 423 0.91 -10.90 -10.36
CA LYS A 423 1.01 -11.18 -11.77
C LYS A 423 2.30 -10.56 -12.26
N ASN A 424 3.11 -11.38 -12.92
CA ASN A 424 4.24 -10.87 -13.69
C ASN A 424 3.66 -10.15 -14.93
N ASN A 425 3.57 -8.83 -14.88
CA ASN A 425 3.22 -8.00 -16.03
C ASN A 425 4.51 -7.69 -16.81
N GLY A 426 5.10 -8.75 -17.37
CA GLY A 426 6.32 -8.69 -18.19
C GLY A 426 7.58 -8.26 -17.43
N LEU A 427 7.78 -6.96 -17.19
CA LEU A 427 8.93 -6.36 -16.53
C LEU A 427 8.67 -5.96 -15.07
N GLU A 428 7.42 -5.67 -14.68
CA GLU A 428 7.04 -5.32 -13.30
C GLU A 428 6.02 -6.31 -12.72
N LYS A 429 5.90 -6.35 -11.39
CA LYS A 429 4.86 -7.13 -10.71
C LYS A 429 3.65 -6.24 -10.44
N SER A 430 2.45 -6.75 -10.69
CA SER A 430 1.19 -6.09 -10.31
C SER A 430 0.37 -6.99 -9.41
N LEU A 431 -0.51 -6.39 -8.61
CA LEU A 431 -1.55 -7.14 -7.91
C LEU A 431 -2.58 -7.59 -8.96
N LYS A 432 -2.86 -8.89 -9.04
CA LYS A 432 -3.87 -9.42 -9.95
C LYS A 432 -5.26 -9.12 -9.39
N ASP A 433 -6.06 -8.39 -10.17
CA ASP A 433 -7.45 -8.01 -9.91
C ASP A 433 -7.59 -7.21 -8.60
N GLY A 434 -7.98 -5.92 -8.66
CA GLY A 434 -8.33 -5.11 -7.48
C GLY A 434 -9.51 -5.65 -6.64
N ILE A 435 -9.82 -6.95 -6.74
CA ILE A 435 -10.75 -7.74 -5.94
C ILE A 435 -10.05 -9.03 -5.41
N GLY A 436 -8.71 -9.13 -5.47
CA GLY A 436 -7.94 -10.36 -5.23
C GLY A 436 -7.04 -10.43 -3.99
N ALA A 437 -6.76 -9.31 -3.29
CA ALA A 437 -6.16 -9.31 -1.95
C ALA A 437 -7.27 -9.06 -0.93
N ALA A 438 -8.08 -10.09 -0.68
CA ALA A 438 -8.99 -10.07 0.45
C ALA A 438 -8.40 -10.97 1.54
N PHE A 439 -7.94 -10.37 2.63
CA PHE A 439 -7.54 -11.12 3.80
C PHE A 439 -8.81 -11.60 4.52
N HIS A 440 -8.92 -12.91 4.70
CA HIS A 440 -10.02 -13.54 5.42
C HIS A 440 -9.51 -13.97 6.79
N LEU A 441 -9.95 -13.25 7.80
CA LEU A 441 -9.53 -13.34 9.18
C LEU A 441 -10.68 -13.89 10.02
N GLU A 442 -10.39 -14.74 10.99
CA GLU A 442 -11.37 -15.29 11.92
C GLU A 442 -10.81 -15.35 13.33
N ARG A 443 -11.67 -15.10 14.32
CA ARG A 443 -11.33 -15.21 15.74
C ARG A 443 -12.22 -16.24 16.43
N ALA A 444 -11.75 -16.77 17.56
CA ALA A 444 -12.39 -17.88 18.27
C ALA A 444 -13.83 -17.62 18.75
N ASP A 445 -14.24 -16.35 18.85
CA ASP A 445 -15.60 -15.93 19.21
C ASP A 445 -16.59 -15.99 18.03
N GLY A 446 -16.12 -16.34 16.83
CA GLY A 446 -16.93 -16.53 15.63
C GLY A 446 -17.00 -15.32 14.71
N ILE A 447 -16.35 -14.20 15.06
CA ILE A 447 -16.26 -13.03 14.18
C ILE A 447 -15.35 -13.35 13.00
N LYS A 448 -15.85 -13.09 11.79
CA LYS A 448 -15.11 -13.22 10.53
C LYS A 448 -14.91 -11.84 9.94
N ILE A 449 -13.70 -11.53 9.51
CA ILE A 449 -13.35 -10.26 8.86
C ILE A 449 -12.87 -10.54 7.44
N ARG A 450 -13.39 -9.76 6.49
CA ARG A 450 -12.89 -9.65 5.13
C ARG A 450 -12.30 -8.24 4.95
N LEU A 451 -10.99 -8.18 4.78
CA LEU A 451 -10.26 -6.94 4.50
C LEU A 451 -9.82 -6.93 3.03
N ALA A 452 -10.46 -6.13 2.20
CA ALA A 452 -10.23 -6.09 0.75
C ALA A 452 -9.53 -4.80 0.31
N HIS A 453 -8.54 -4.95 -0.58
CA HIS A 453 -7.84 -3.86 -1.27
C HIS A 453 -8.56 -3.48 -2.56
N GLU A 454 -8.82 -2.18 -2.74
CA GLU A 454 -9.31 -1.57 -3.98
C GLU A 454 -10.62 -2.15 -4.58
N PRO A 455 -11.62 -2.61 -3.79
CA PRO A 455 -12.79 -3.30 -4.34
C PRO A 455 -13.60 -2.42 -5.28
N ILE A 456 -14.01 -2.99 -6.41
CA ILE A 456 -14.78 -2.27 -7.43
C ILE A 456 -16.27 -2.50 -7.22
N PHE A 457 -16.99 -1.43 -6.89
CA PHE A 457 -18.46 -1.41 -6.82
C PHE A 457 -19.02 -0.82 -8.11
N LEU A 458 -19.56 -1.71 -8.95
CA LEU A 458 -20.04 -1.37 -10.29
C LEU A 458 -21.38 -0.64 -10.25
N ARG A 459 -21.64 0.12 -11.33
CA ARG A 459 -22.99 0.59 -11.65
C ARG A 459 -23.86 -0.58 -12.06
N THR A 460 -25.09 -0.65 -11.57
CA THR A 460 -26.07 -1.63 -12.04
C THR A 460 -27.40 -0.99 -12.41
N ASN A 461 -28.04 -1.55 -13.43
CA ASN A 461 -29.45 -1.31 -13.74
C ASN A 461 -30.32 -2.51 -13.30
N ASN A 462 -29.71 -3.67 -13.07
CA ASN A 462 -30.36 -4.93 -12.66
C ASN A 462 -29.62 -5.48 -11.43
N PRO A 463 -29.91 -4.98 -10.22
CA PRO A 463 -29.25 -5.43 -9.00
C PRO A 463 -29.61 -6.89 -8.69
N SER A 464 -28.64 -7.64 -8.19
CA SER A 464 -28.88 -8.94 -7.56
C SER A 464 -28.94 -8.79 -6.04
N PHE A 465 -29.75 -9.63 -5.38
CA PHE A 465 -29.78 -9.68 -3.92
C PHE A 465 -28.41 -10.07 -3.34
N GLY A 466 -28.12 -9.58 -2.13
CA GLY A 466 -26.89 -9.90 -1.41
C GLY A 466 -25.64 -9.18 -1.92
N LYS A 467 -25.78 -8.11 -2.72
CA LYS A 467 -24.66 -7.37 -3.29
C LYS A 467 -24.77 -5.85 -3.08
N ILE A 468 -23.61 -5.21 -3.08
CA ILE A 468 -23.46 -3.75 -2.98
C ILE A 468 -23.20 -3.18 -4.37
N TYR A 469 -23.92 -2.10 -4.70
CA TYR A 469 -23.78 -1.40 -5.97
C TYR A 469 -23.71 0.11 -5.76
N SER A 470 -23.29 0.82 -6.81
CA SER A 470 -23.47 2.25 -6.94
C SER A 470 -24.48 2.56 -8.05
N TRP A 471 -25.25 3.64 -7.93
CA TRP A 471 -26.25 4.01 -8.94
C TRP A 471 -25.74 5.01 -9.98
N THR A 472 -24.75 5.83 -9.62
CA THR A 472 -24.28 6.94 -10.45
C THR A 472 -22.95 6.61 -11.11
N THR A 473 -21.90 6.47 -10.31
CA THR A 473 -20.51 6.26 -10.76
C THR A 473 -19.89 5.05 -10.07
N VAL A 474 -18.98 4.37 -10.77
CA VAL A 474 -18.21 3.26 -10.19
C VAL A 474 -17.45 3.79 -8.97
N GLN A 475 -17.59 3.11 -7.83
CA GLN A 475 -16.86 3.44 -6.61
C GLN A 475 -15.75 2.43 -6.39
N LYS A 476 -14.59 2.92 -5.99
CA LYS A 476 -13.39 2.12 -5.73
C LYS A 476 -12.64 2.70 -4.52
N PRO A 477 -13.08 2.40 -3.28
CA PRO A 477 -12.33 2.79 -2.09
C PRO A 477 -11.02 2.01 -1.99
N ASP A 478 -10.02 2.55 -1.30
CA ASP A 478 -8.71 1.88 -1.19
C ASP A 478 -8.77 0.62 -0.31
N ILE A 479 -9.50 0.68 0.82
CA ILE A 479 -9.62 -0.42 1.78
C ILE A 479 -11.07 -0.56 2.23
N PHE A 480 -11.57 -1.80 2.16
CA PHE A 480 -12.91 -2.16 2.62
C PHE A 480 -12.83 -3.24 3.68
N LEU A 481 -13.35 -2.95 4.86
CA LEU A 481 -13.41 -3.86 6.00
C LEU A 481 -14.85 -4.30 6.19
N GLU A 482 -15.12 -5.59 6.01
CA GLU A 482 -16.41 -6.20 6.33
C GLU A 482 -16.24 -7.16 7.49
N ALA A 483 -17.04 -7.00 8.54
CA ALA A 483 -17.12 -7.94 9.66
C ALA A 483 -18.47 -8.66 9.62
N THR A 484 -18.42 -9.99 9.73
CA THR A 484 -19.58 -10.87 9.89
C THR A 484 -19.56 -11.40 11.32
N PHE A 485 -20.65 -11.14 12.05
CA PHE A 485 -20.84 -11.57 13.44
C PHE A 485 -21.48 -12.96 13.51
N LYS A 486 -21.63 -13.51 14.72
CA LYS A 486 -22.13 -14.88 14.96
C LYS A 486 -23.57 -15.09 14.49
N ASP A 487 -24.36 -14.03 14.48
CA ASP A 487 -25.72 -13.95 13.94
C ASP A 487 -25.78 -13.82 12.41
N GLU A 488 -24.62 -13.92 11.73
CA GLU A 488 -24.43 -13.74 10.29
C GLU A 488 -24.74 -12.30 9.79
N GLU A 489 -24.96 -11.36 10.70
CA GLU A 489 -25.09 -9.95 10.34
C GLU A 489 -23.75 -9.35 9.97
N ARG A 490 -23.79 -8.40 9.02
CA ARG A 490 -22.60 -7.79 8.43
C ARG A 490 -22.56 -6.30 8.73
N VAL A 491 -21.39 -5.82 9.11
CA VAL A 491 -21.09 -4.41 9.29
C VAL A 491 -19.86 -4.05 8.47
N GLN A 492 -19.93 -2.93 7.75
CA GLN A 492 -18.88 -2.54 6.83
C GLN A 492 -18.32 -1.14 7.12
N TRP A 493 -17.00 -1.01 6.97
CA TRP A 493 -16.26 0.25 7.07
C TRP A 493 -15.38 0.45 5.85
N ILE A 494 -15.13 1.71 5.53
CA ILE A 494 -14.21 2.12 4.46
C ILE A 494 -13.03 2.85 5.07
N PHE A 495 -11.82 2.51 4.63
CA PHE A 495 -10.62 3.28 4.90
C PHE A 495 -9.98 3.68 3.58
N ASP A 496 -9.55 4.92 3.48
CA ASP A 496 -9.00 5.48 2.24
C ASP A 496 -7.67 6.16 2.54
N ALA A 497 -6.60 5.66 1.93
CA ALA A 497 -5.26 6.10 2.24
C ALA A 497 -4.89 7.31 1.39
N LYS A 498 -4.59 8.43 2.06
CA LYS A 498 -4.23 9.68 1.41
C LYS A 498 -2.87 10.16 1.88
N TYR A 499 -1.89 10.10 0.98
CA TYR A 499 -0.55 10.64 1.19
C TYR A 499 -0.51 12.18 1.04
N ARG A 500 -1.35 12.86 1.82
CA ARG A 500 -1.51 14.32 1.84
C ARG A 500 -1.84 14.76 3.27
N ILE A 501 -1.36 15.93 3.65
CA ILE A 501 -1.67 16.58 4.92
C ILE A 501 -2.06 18.03 4.63
N ALA A 502 -2.96 18.56 5.45
CA ALA A 502 -3.29 19.97 5.55
C ALA A 502 -2.87 20.46 6.94
N ASP A 503 -2.46 21.71 7.08
CA ASP A 503 -2.21 22.31 8.39
C ASP A 503 -3.47 23.03 8.87
N ASP A 504 -3.80 22.90 10.16
CA ASP A 504 -4.79 23.77 10.82
C ASP A 504 -4.14 25.09 11.29
N GLU A 505 -4.95 26.01 11.82
CA GLU A 505 -4.48 27.29 12.38
C GLU A 505 -3.46 27.12 13.52
N LYS A 506 -3.40 25.94 14.14
CA LYS A 506 -2.49 25.57 15.24
C LYS A 506 -1.26 24.81 14.76
N GLY A 507 -1.14 24.56 13.45
CA GLY A 507 -0.06 23.79 12.85
C GLY A 507 -0.14 22.29 13.15
N ASN A 508 -1.32 21.70 13.35
CA ASN A 508 -1.49 20.25 13.39
C ASN A 508 -1.61 19.68 11.98
N ASN A 509 -1.02 18.51 11.75
CA ASN A 509 -1.13 17.81 10.47
C ASN A 509 -2.50 17.11 10.40
N LEU A 510 -3.46 17.69 9.69
CA LEU A 510 -4.80 17.15 9.48
C LEU A 510 -4.95 16.47 8.11
N ALA A 511 -5.99 15.66 7.96
CA ALA A 511 -6.41 15.16 6.65
C ALA A 511 -7.01 16.31 5.81
N PRO A 512 -6.74 16.36 4.48
CA PRO A 512 -7.34 17.37 3.62
C PRO A 512 -8.88 17.27 3.59
N ASP A 513 -9.57 18.41 3.55
CA ASP A 513 -11.04 18.47 3.51
C ASP A 513 -11.63 17.70 2.32
N ASP A 514 -10.97 17.69 1.17
CA ASP A 514 -11.42 16.93 0.00
C ASP A 514 -11.37 15.41 0.22
N ALA A 515 -10.42 14.93 1.03
CA ALA A 515 -10.36 13.53 1.44
C ALA A 515 -11.48 13.16 2.41
N ILE A 516 -11.81 14.05 3.36
CA ILE A 516 -12.94 13.86 4.28
C ILE A 516 -14.27 13.87 3.50
N ASN A 517 -14.44 14.80 2.55
CA ASN A 517 -15.62 14.86 1.68
C ASN A 517 -15.77 13.59 0.82
N GLN A 518 -14.66 12.99 0.40
CA GLN A 518 -14.68 11.70 -0.30
C GLN A 518 -15.27 10.58 0.58
N MET A 519 -15.13 10.65 1.91
CA MET A 519 -15.68 9.64 2.82
C MET A 519 -17.21 9.73 2.91
N HIS A 520 -17.76 10.95 2.96
CA HIS A 520 -19.20 11.18 2.82
C HIS A 520 -19.73 10.58 1.51
N ARG A 521 -19.02 10.79 0.40
CA ARG A 521 -19.39 10.21 -0.90
C ARG A 521 -19.41 8.70 -0.86
N TYR A 522 -18.40 8.03 -0.30
CA TYR A 522 -18.36 6.57 -0.26
C TYR A 522 -19.46 5.97 0.62
N ARG A 523 -19.68 6.56 1.81
CA ARG A 523 -20.75 6.13 2.71
C ARG A 523 -22.12 6.21 2.03
N ASP A 524 -22.36 7.29 1.28
CA ASP A 524 -23.68 7.57 0.72
C ASP A 524 -23.88 7.01 -0.71
N ALA A 525 -22.83 6.72 -1.47
CA ALA A 525 -22.97 6.22 -2.85
C ALA A 525 -23.24 4.72 -2.94
N LEU A 526 -22.88 3.96 -1.89
CA LEU A 526 -23.00 2.51 -1.87
C LEU A 526 -24.35 2.08 -1.29
N ILE A 527 -25.05 1.21 -2.03
CA ILE A 527 -26.38 0.71 -1.67
C ILE A 527 -26.33 -0.81 -1.71
N TYR A 528 -26.78 -1.42 -0.62
CA TYR A 528 -26.94 -2.85 -0.47
C TYR A 528 -28.38 -3.25 -0.79
N ILE A 529 -28.52 -4.37 -1.51
CA ILE A 529 -29.81 -4.85 -2.01
C ILE A 529 -30.17 -6.16 -1.30
N ASN A 530 -31.21 -6.07 -0.47
CA ASN A 530 -31.84 -7.19 0.20
C ASN A 530 -33.10 -7.64 -0.52
N GLU A 531 -33.50 -8.88 -0.27
CA GLU A 531 -34.79 -9.40 -0.67
C GLU A 531 -35.80 -9.09 0.44
N ALA A 532 -36.83 -8.31 0.12
CA ALA A 532 -37.93 -8.02 1.04
C ALA A 532 -38.88 -9.22 1.17
N ASN A 533 -39.75 -9.19 2.18
CA ASN A 533 -40.72 -10.27 2.44
C ASN A 533 -41.74 -10.48 1.30
N ASP A 534 -41.96 -9.47 0.46
CA ASP A 534 -42.81 -9.53 -0.73
C ASP A 534 -42.04 -9.93 -2.01
N GLY A 535 -40.74 -10.22 -1.90
CA GLY A 535 -39.86 -10.58 -3.01
C GLY A 535 -39.28 -9.39 -3.77
N GLU A 536 -39.64 -8.16 -3.41
CA GLU A 536 -39.11 -6.94 -4.03
C GLU A 536 -37.74 -6.56 -3.45
N PRO A 537 -36.92 -5.78 -4.19
CA PRO A 537 -35.62 -5.34 -3.68
C PRO A 537 -35.75 -4.24 -2.63
N GLU A 538 -35.31 -4.54 -1.41
CA GLU A 538 -35.12 -3.56 -0.35
C GLU A 538 -33.73 -2.93 -0.41
N LYS A 539 -33.66 -1.60 -0.29
CA LYS A 539 -32.41 -0.84 -0.35
C LYS A 539 -32.00 -0.40 1.04
N SER A 540 -30.74 -0.64 1.38
CA SER A 540 -30.14 -0.14 2.63
C SER A 540 -28.74 0.41 2.37
N ARG A 541 -28.24 1.21 3.31
CA ARG A 541 -26.87 1.73 3.30
C ARG A 541 -25.99 0.79 4.13
N PRO A 542 -24.99 0.11 3.53
CA PRO A 542 -24.17 -0.88 4.23
C PRO A 542 -23.05 -0.26 5.07
N ILE A 543 -22.55 0.92 4.66
CA ILE A 543 -21.35 1.51 5.24
C ILE A 543 -21.71 2.23 6.54
N LEU A 544 -21.21 1.72 7.67
CA LEU A 544 -21.40 2.31 8.99
C LEU A 544 -20.49 3.53 9.20
N GLY A 545 -19.24 3.44 8.75
CA GLY A 545 -18.28 4.53 8.85
C GLY A 545 -17.24 4.52 7.73
N ALA A 546 -16.73 5.71 7.42
CA ALA A 546 -15.71 5.88 6.39
C ALA A 546 -14.63 6.87 6.86
N PHE A 547 -13.37 6.47 6.76
CA PHE A 547 -12.25 7.18 7.40
C PHE A 547 -11.06 7.37 6.46
N VAL A 548 -10.38 8.51 6.60
CA VAL A 548 -9.13 8.80 5.89
C VAL A 548 -7.93 8.32 6.70
N LEU A 549 -6.99 7.61 6.08
CA LEU A 549 -5.68 7.27 6.65
C LEU A 549 -4.64 8.21 6.05
N TYR A 550 -3.91 8.98 6.87
CA TYR A 550 -3.00 10.03 6.37
C TYR A 550 -1.69 10.10 7.16
N PRO A 551 -0.57 10.56 6.58
CA PRO A 551 0.75 10.55 7.22
C PRO A 551 0.92 11.72 8.22
N GLY A 552 -0.03 11.87 9.14
CA GLY A 552 0.01 12.85 10.22
C GLY A 552 0.89 12.39 11.36
N TRP A 553 1.58 13.32 12.02
CA TRP A 553 2.34 13.03 13.23
C TRP A 553 1.64 13.66 14.43
N PHE A 554 1.35 12.84 15.44
CA PHE A 554 0.79 13.25 16.72
C PHE A 554 1.48 12.52 17.87
N ASP A 555 1.38 13.07 19.07
CA ASP A 555 1.70 12.37 20.30
C ASP A 555 0.43 11.71 20.85
N GLU A 556 0.09 10.55 20.27
CA GLU A 556 -1.18 9.84 20.54
C GLU A 556 -1.38 9.47 22.01
N ALA A 557 -0.29 9.37 22.79
CA ALA A 557 -0.35 9.06 24.21
C ALA A 557 -0.86 10.23 25.07
N ASN A 558 -0.64 11.47 24.61
CA ASN A 558 -0.93 12.70 25.37
C ASN A 558 -1.99 13.58 24.70
N THR A 559 -2.51 13.17 23.54
CA THR A 559 -3.46 13.97 22.77
C THR A 559 -4.68 13.14 22.35
N ILE A 560 -5.77 13.83 22.04
CA ILE A 560 -7.01 13.22 21.53
C ILE A 560 -7.00 13.37 20.00
N ASN A 561 -7.52 12.36 19.29
CA ASN A 561 -7.67 12.44 17.84
C ASN A 561 -8.49 13.70 17.45
N PRO A 562 -7.97 14.58 16.58
CA PRO A 562 -8.71 15.77 16.12
C PRO A 562 -10.08 15.46 15.50
N TYR A 563 -10.25 14.24 15.00
CA TYR A 563 -11.50 13.78 14.38
C TYR A 563 -12.39 12.97 15.33
N GLN A 564 -12.04 12.83 16.61
CA GLN A 564 -12.78 11.97 17.55
C GLN A 564 -14.27 12.31 17.60
N ASP A 565 -14.60 13.59 17.80
CA ASP A 565 -16.00 14.05 17.89
C ASP A 565 -16.77 13.76 16.60
N ALA A 566 -16.14 13.93 15.43
CA ALA A 566 -16.76 13.66 14.14
C ALA A 566 -16.96 12.15 13.88
N ILE A 567 -15.99 11.33 14.30
CA ILE A 567 -16.08 9.87 14.22
C ILE A 567 -17.26 9.37 15.06
N GLU A 568 -17.41 9.88 16.29
CA GLU A 568 -18.51 9.51 17.18
C GLU A 568 -19.87 10.03 16.68
N ALA A 569 -19.94 11.30 16.29
CA ALA A 569 -21.21 11.93 15.93
C ALA A 569 -21.76 11.45 14.58
N VAL A 570 -20.91 11.29 13.56
CA VAL A 570 -21.35 11.04 12.18
C VAL A 570 -20.68 9.85 11.48
N GLY A 571 -19.74 9.16 12.14
CA GLY A 571 -19.04 8.00 11.57
C GLY A 571 -18.09 8.37 10.42
N ILE A 572 -17.65 9.63 10.35
CA ILE A 572 -16.74 10.15 9.33
C ILE A 572 -15.59 10.87 10.03
N GLY A 573 -14.36 10.63 9.57
CA GLY A 573 -13.18 11.30 10.13
C GLY A 573 -11.87 10.78 9.54
N GLY A 574 -10.79 10.85 10.32
CA GLY A 574 -9.50 10.35 9.89
C GLY A 574 -8.64 9.81 11.03
N PHE A 575 -7.71 8.94 10.67
CA PHE A 575 -6.69 8.38 11.54
C PHE A 575 -5.29 8.69 10.97
N PRO A 576 -4.41 9.37 11.73
CA PRO A 576 -3.02 9.52 11.33
C PRO A 576 -2.30 8.16 11.45
N LEU A 577 -1.60 7.76 10.39
CA LEU A 577 -0.85 6.50 10.36
C LEU A 577 0.59 6.76 9.89
N LEU A 578 1.55 6.22 10.63
CA LEU A 578 2.96 6.25 10.26
C LEU A 578 3.65 4.90 10.53
N PRO A 579 4.63 4.51 9.71
CA PRO A 579 5.39 3.28 9.92
C PRO A 579 6.24 3.36 11.19
N GLY A 580 6.41 2.20 11.85
CA GLY A 580 7.23 2.09 13.06
C GLY A 580 6.57 2.62 14.34
N ARG A 581 5.28 2.92 14.32
CA ARG A 581 4.48 3.34 15.49
C ARG A 581 3.38 2.33 15.79
N ASP A 582 2.82 2.42 17.00
CA ASP A 582 1.70 1.57 17.42
C ASP A 582 0.37 1.94 16.75
N ASN A 583 0.26 3.17 16.22
CA ASN A 583 -0.96 3.73 15.61
C ASN A 583 -2.17 3.53 16.54
N GLN A 584 -2.03 4.02 17.78
CA GLN A 584 -2.91 3.76 18.92
C GLN A 584 -4.35 4.18 18.64
N TRP A 585 -4.62 5.33 18.03
CA TRP A 585 -6.01 5.76 17.79
C TRP A 585 -6.77 4.83 16.85
N LEU A 586 -6.13 4.31 15.80
CA LEU A 586 -6.74 3.31 14.92
C LEU A 586 -6.88 1.97 15.65
N ARG A 587 -5.86 1.58 16.44
CA ARG A 587 -5.93 0.38 17.27
C ARG A 587 -7.10 0.43 18.24
N ASP A 588 -7.25 1.52 18.97
CA ASP A 588 -8.31 1.73 19.96
C ASP A 588 -9.68 1.76 19.30
N PHE A 589 -9.79 2.34 18.10
CA PHE A 589 -11.01 2.22 17.29
C PHE A 589 -11.32 0.75 16.98
N LEU A 590 -10.35 -0.03 16.48
CA LEU A 590 -10.55 -1.46 16.19
C LEU A 590 -10.82 -2.30 17.45
N VAL A 591 -10.23 -1.97 18.60
CA VAL A 591 -10.55 -2.55 19.91
C VAL A 591 -11.96 -2.17 20.32
N GLY A 592 -12.39 -0.93 20.12
CA GLY A 592 -13.77 -0.50 20.39
C GLY A 592 -14.78 -1.25 19.53
N ARG A 593 -14.42 -1.62 18.29
CA ARG A 593 -15.27 -2.42 17.39
C ARG A 593 -15.24 -3.89 17.77
N PHE A 594 -14.08 -4.51 17.75
CA PHE A 594 -13.97 -5.97 17.84
C PHE A 594 -13.61 -6.45 19.24
N GLY A 595 -13.16 -5.60 20.15
CA GLY A 595 -12.58 -6.01 21.41
C GLY A 595 -11.20 -6.67 21.27
N ASP A 596 -10.60 -6.98 22.42
CA ASP A 596 -9.25 -7.56 22.52
C ASP A 596 -9.28 -8.97 23.14
N ARG A 597 -8.19 -9.74 22.98
CA ARG A 597 -8.03 -11.12 23.47
C ARG A 597 -8.33 -11.29 24.97
N ASN A 598 -8.09 -10.25 25.77
CA ASN A 598 -8.17 -10.29 27.23
C ASN A 598 -9.43 -9.62 27.79
N VAL A 599 -10.21 -8.92 26.96
CA VAL A 599 -11.40 -8.19 27.40
C VAL A 599 -12.64 -8.93 26.91
N THR A 600 -13.39 -9.53 27.84
CA THR A 600 -14.68 -10.15 27.54
C THR A 600 -15.70 -9.02 27.31
N TYR A 601 -15.96 -8.68 26.06
CA TYR A 601 -17.15 -7.90 25.73
C TYR A 601 -18.39 -8.78 25.96
N PRO A 602 -19.51 -8.21 26.43
CA PRO A 602 -20.77 -8.93 26.55
C PRO A 602 -21.30 -9.19 25.13
N ILE A 603 -20.83 -10.27 24.49
CA ILE A 603 -21.24 -10.80 23.18
C ILE A 603 -21.30 -9.71 22.10
N ALA A 604 -20.35 -9.68 21.17
CA ALA A 604 -20.40 -8.79 20.00
C ALA A 604 -21.58 -9.19 19.08
N GLU A 605 -22.79 -8.81 19.46
CA GLU A 605 -24.00 -8.83 18.64
C GLU A 605 -23.96 -7.60 17.74
N ALA A 606 -24.30 -7.74 16.46
CA ALA A 606 -24.24 -6.63 15.51
C ALA A 606 -25.17 -5.46 15.89
N ASP A 607 -26.19 -5.73 16.71
CA ASP A 607 -27.10 -4.75 17.27
C ASP A 607 -26.42 -3.56 17.96
N GLN A 608 -25.26 -3.74 18.60
CA GLN A 608 -24.58 -2.62 19.28
C GLN A 608 -24.17 -1.51 18.30
N TYR A 609 -23.82 -1.87 17.06
CA TYR A 609 -23.37 -0.91 16.05
C TYR A 609 -24.55 -0.17 15.41
N PHE A 610 -25.71 -0.83 15.27
CA PHE A 610 -26.90 -0.19 14.70
C PHE A 610 -27.59 0.80 15.64
N ILE A 611 -27.20 0.82 16.92
CA ILE A 611 -27.69 1.76 17.93
C ILE A 611 -26.84 3.04 17.98
N GLU A 612 -25.64 3.04 17.41
CA GLU A 612 -24.75 4.20 17.40
C GLU A 612 -25.44 5.42 16.77
N GLU A 613 -25.17 6.60 17.31
CA GLU A 613 -25.82 7.84 16.85
C GLU A 613 -25.58 8.07 15.36
N SER A 614 -24.36 7.80 14.88
CA SER A 614 -23.98 7.90 13.46
C SER A 614 -24.80 6.98 12.54
N ALA A 615 -25.18 5.79 13.00
CA ALA A 615 -26.01 4.83 12.25
C ALA A 615 -27.49 5.25 12.19
N ARG A 616 -27.92 6.13 13.10
CA ARG A 616 -29.33 6.55 13.27
C ARG A 616 -29.67 7.89 12.63
N ILE A 617 -28.72 8.51 11.94
CA ILE A 617 -28.93 9.79 11.24
C ILE A 617 -29.83 9.56 10.02
N GLY A 618 -31.12 9.84 10.19
CA GLY A 618 -32.11 9.80 9.12
C GLY A 618 -32.32 11.15 8.43
N THR A 619 -33.00 11.10 7.28
CA THR A 619 -33.53 12.32 6.64
C THR A 619 -34.50 13.02 7.58
N MET A 620 -34.54 14.35 7.55
CA MET A 620 -35.44 15.16 8.39
C MET A 620 -36.88 14.60 8.39
N GLY A 621 -37.42 14.33 9.58
CA GLY A 621 -38.75 13.74 9.77
C GLY A 621 -38.81 12.21 9.71
N MET A 622 -37.72 11.55 9.33
CA MET A 622 -37.57 10.09 9.39
C MET A 622 -36.72 9.69 10.60
N GLN A 623 -36.98 8.50 11.13
CA GLN A 623 -36.19 7.89 12.19
C GLN A 623 -35.85 6.46 11.80
N HIS A 624 -34.58 6.10 11.91
CA HIS A 624 -34.15 4.71 11.77
C HIS A 624 -34.39 3.99 13.09
N VAL A 625 -35.16 2.92 13.06
CA VAL A 625 -35.40 2.04 14.21
C VAL A 625 -34.92 0.65 13.87
N ARG A 626 -34.37 -0.07 14.85
CA ARG A 626 -33.90 -1.45 14.63
C ARG A 626 -35.06 -2.42 14.79
N TYR A 627 -35.89 -2.19 15.81
CA TYR A 627 -37.02 -3.03 16.15
C TYR A 627 -38.31 -2.21 16.11
N SER A 628 -39.22 -2.57 15.21
CA SER A 628 -40.51 -1.87 15.05
C SER A 628 -41.50 -2.15 16.19
N ASP A 629 -41.27 -3.20 16.99
CA ASP A 629 -42.13 -3.64 18.09
C ASP A 629 -41.39 -3.76 19.44
N LEU A 630 -40.33 -2.96 19.62
CA LEU A 630 -39.53 -2.97 20.85
C LEU A 630 -40.41 -2.73 22.08
N THR A 631 -40.41 -3.68 23.00
CA THR A 631 -41.28 -3.69 24.17
C THR A 631 -40.48 -3.69 25.47
N LEU A 632 -40.74 -2.70 26.32
CA LEU A 632 -40.21 -2.65 27.68
C LEU A 632 -41.07 -3.50 28.60
N ALA A 633 -40.57 -4.66 29.00
CA ALA A 633 -41.14 -5.45 30.08
C ALA A 633 -40.50 -4.99 31.40
N ALA A 634 -41.30 -4.59 32.38
CA ALA A 634 -40.78 -4.13 33.67
C ALA A 634 -41.79 -4.35 34.82
N PRO A 635 -41.34 -4.60 36.05
CA PRO A 635 -42.24 -4.67 37.19
C PRO A 635 -42.62 -3.29 37.72
N MET A 636 -43.82 -3.20 38.28
CA MET A 636 -44.22 -2.05 39.08
C MET A 636 -43.25 -1.85 40.27
N GLY A 637 -42.84 -0.59 40.49
CA GLY A 637 -42.02 -0.22 41.64
C GLY A 637 -42.73 -0.42 42.99
N PRO A 638 -42.10 -0.03 44.12
CA PRO A 638 -42.68 -0.19 45.45
C PRO A 638 -44.09 0.43 45.56
N ILE A 639 -45.05 -0.38 46.04
CA ILE A 639 -46.46 0.01 46.16
C ILE A 639 -46.67 1.00 47.33
N LYS A 640 -45.81 0.96 48.35
CA LYS A 640 -45.97 1.72 49.59
C LYS A 640 -46.01 3.23 49.33
N GLY A 641 -47.15 3.85 49.64
CA GLY A 641 -47.36 5.31 49.48
C GLY A 641 -47.68 5.74 48.06
N ARG A 642 -47.97 4.81 47.13
CA ARG A 642 -48.54 5.14 45.82
C ARG A 642 -50.07 5.21 45.91
N ASP A 643 -50.63 6.09 45.11
CA ASP A 643 -52.06 6.28 44.92
C ASP A 643 -52.72 4.98 44.44
N LYS A 644 -53.89 4.67 45.01
CA LYS A 644 -54.60 3.42 44.76
C LYS A 644 -55.20 3.39 43.35
N ASP A 645 -55.66 4.53 42.84
CA ASP A 645 -56.24 4.64 41.50
C ASP A 645 -55.16 4.44 40.43
N TYR A 646 -53.97 5.04 40.62
CA TYR A 646 -52.81 4.79 39.76
C TYR A 646 -52.50 3.28 39.62
N LEU A 647 -52.49 2.54 40.73
CA LEU A 647 -52.21 1.10 40.72
C LEU A 647 -53.34 0.27 40.11
N GLN A 648 -54.58 0.66 40.35
CA GLN A 648 -55.76 -0.03 39.86
C GLN A 648 -55.86 0.08 38.33
N ARG A 649 -55.54 1.24 37.76
CA ARG A 649 -55.49 1.45 36.30
C ARG A 649 -54.59 0.46 35.56
N PHE A 650 -53.48 0.01 36.15
CA PHE A 650 -52.63 -1.02 35.53
C PHE A 650 -53.26 -2.42 35.52
N LYS A 651 -54.10 -2.74 36.50
CA LYS A 651 -54.82 -4.02 36.55
C LYS A 651 -55.95 -4.04 35.52
N GLU A 652 -56.60 -2.89 35.33
CA GLU A 652 -57.73 -2.69 34.42
C GLU A 652 -57.31 -2.42 32.96
N GLY A 653 -56.02 -2.25 32.68
CA GLY A 653 -55.54 -1.91 31.33
C GLY A 653 -55.72 -0.43 30.97
N LEU A 654 -55.98 0.45 31.93
CA LEU A 654 -56.28 1.88 31.75
C LEU A 654 -55.13 2.80 32.22
N ALA A 655 -53.93 2.26 32.41
CA ALA A 655 -52.77 3.04 32.81
C ALA A 655 -52.36 4.04 31.72
N GLY A 656 -52.23 5.31 32.08
CA GLY A 656 -51.81 6.38 31.16
C GLY A 656 -50.33 6.73 31.24
N TRP A 657 -49.61 6.30 32.29
CA TRP A 657 -48.22 6.71 32.51
C TRP A 657 -47.40 5.66 33.25
N TYR A 658 -46.16 5.44 32.81
CA TYR A 658 -45.18 4.61 33.51
C TYR A 658 -43.82 5.31 33.59
N HIS A 659 -43.02 5.02 34.61
CA HIS A 659 -41.69 5.63 34.77
C HIS A 659 -40.63 4.66 35.32
N ILE A 660 -39.39 4.88 34.92
CA ILE A 660 -38.19 4.11 35.35
C ILE A 660 -36.99 5.06 35.48
N ARG A 661 -36.12 4.82 36.46
CA ARG A 661 -34.90 5.63 36.68
C ARG A 661 -33.95 5.54 35.49
N LEU A 662 -33.36 6.66 35.11
CA LEU A 662 -32.26 6.67 34.11
C LEU A 662 -31.08 5.81 34.58
N SER A 663 -30.73 5.89 35.87
CA SER A 663 -29.66 5.09 36.45
C SER A 663 -29.92 3.57 36.37
N ALA A 664 -31.19 3.13 36.28
CA ALA A 664 -31.51 1.72 36.09
C ALA A 664 -31.17 1.26 34.66
N THR A 665 -31.36 2.13 33.65
CA THR A 665 -31.00 1.83 32.26
C THR A 665 -29.50 1.95 32.01
N GLU A 666 -28.84 2.96 32.61
CA GLU A 666 -27.39 3.17 32.50
C GLU A 666 -26.59 2.03 33.14
N LYS A 667 -27.03 1.50 34.29
CA LYS A 667 -26.41 0.32 34.93
C LYS A 667 -26.39 -0.92 34.04
N LYS A 668 -27.28 -0.99 33.05
CA LYS A 668 -27.37 -2.10 32.09
C LYS A 668 -26.77 -1.75 30.73
N SER A 669 -26.07 -0.61 30.63
CA SER A 669 -25.50 -0.06 29.40
C SER A 669 -26.51 0.09 28.26
N ILE A 670 -27.78 0.37 28.58
CA ILE A 670 -28.81 0.62 27.56
C ILE A 670 -28.65 2.05 27.04
N ALA A 671 -28.42 2.19 25.73
CA ALA A 671 -28.31 3.49 25.08
C ALA A 671 -29.62 4.29 25.20
N ARG A 672 -29.50 5.61 25.33
CA ARG A 672 -30.66 6.51 25.47
C ARG A 672 -31.59 6.42 24.25
N ILE A 673 -31.04 6.25 23.06
CA ILE A 673 -31.81 6.09 21.82
C ILE A 673 -32.71 4.84 21.85
N THR A 674 -32.20 3.73 22.39
CA THR A 674 -32.97 2.49 22.57
C THR A 674 -34.22 2.71 23.42
N MET A 675 -34.14 3.51 24.47
CA MET A 675 -35.31 3.84 25.30
C MET A 675 -36.34 4.70 24.56
N ARG A 676 -35.89 5.56 23.64
CA ARG A 676 -36.78 6.37 22.77
C ARG A 676 -37.43 5.53 21.66
N GLU A 677 -36.85 4.39 21.31
CA GLU A 677 -37.39 3.44 20.32
C GLU A 677 -38.50 2.54 20.89
N VAL A 678 -38.66 2.46 22.22
CA VAL A 678 -39.69 1.62 22.85
C VAL A 678 -41.08 2.00 22.32
N ARG A 679 -41.77 1.04 21.73
CA ARG A 679 -43.12 1.18 21.16
C ARG A 679 -44.21 0.61 22.06
N TYR A 680 -43.84 -0.33 22.92
CA TYR A 680 -44.78 -0.93 23.85
C TYR A 680 -44.20 -1.05 25.26
N CYS A 681 -45.05 -1.06 26.26
CA CYS A 681 -44.72 -1.31 27.65
C CYS A 681 -45.57 -2.45 28.20
N ALA A 682 -44.97 -3.37 28.93
CA ALA A 682 -45.63 -4.51 29.56
C ALA A 682 -45.26 -4.50 31.05
N ILE A 683 -46.20 -4.06 31.90
CA ILE A 683 -45.92 -3.76 33.30
C ILE A 683 -46.47 -4.84 34.22
N ALA A 684 -45.59 -5.50 34.98
CA ALA A 684 -45.98 -6.55 35.91
C ALA A 684 -46.53 -5.95 37.22
N VAL A 685 -47.77 -6.30 37.57
CA VAL A 685 -48.47 -5.79 38.75
C VAL A 685 -48.89 -6.91 39.69
N TYR A 686 -48.94 -6.61 40.99
CA TYR A 686 -49.38 -7.56 42.00
C TYR A 686 -50.88 -7.86 41.89
N HIS A 687 -51.23 -9.13 41.80
CA HIS A 687 -52.61 -9.62 41.82
C HIS A 687 -52.90 -10.40 43.11
N GLY A 688 -54.08 -10.18 43.71
CA GLY A 688 -54.62 -11.07 44.75
C GLY A 688 -53.88 -11.17 46.09
N GLY A 689 -53.23 -10.12 46.59
CA GLY A 689 -52.58 -10.12 47.91
C GLY A 689 -51.35 -11.03 48.05
N GLY A 690 -51.01 -11.79 47.01
CA GLY A 690 -49.84 -12.66 46.95
C GLY A 690 -48.54 -11.92 46.59
N ALA A 691 -47.42 -12.65 46.66
CA ALA A 691 -46.09 -12.16 46.30
C ALA A 691 -45.80 -12.18 44.78
N GLU A 692 -46.74 -12.67 43.98
CA GLU A 692 -46.60 -12.85 42.53
C GLU A 692 -47.00 -11.58 41.76
N ARG A 693 -46.15 -11.19 40.81
CA ARG A 693 -46.44 -10.09 39.87
C ARG A 693 -46.77 -10.71 38.52
N ILE A 694 -47.87 -10.27 37.92
CA ILE A 694 -48.28 -10.75 36.59
C ILE A 694 -48.41 -9.59 35.62
N ILE A 695 -48.08 -9.84 34.35
CA ILE A 695 -48.36 -8.93 33.24
C ILE A 695 -49.67 -9.40 32.62
N THR A 696 -50.64 -8.49 32.51
CA THR A 696 -51.95 -8.79 31.90
C THR A 696 -52.20 -8.00 30.62
N HIS A 697 -51.50 -6.88 30.41
CA HIS A 697 -51.69 -6.01 29.27
C HIS A 697 -50.36 -5.51 28.69
N ILE A 698 -50.37 -5.28 27.38
CA ILE A 698 -49.34 -4.54 26.65
C ILE A 698 -49.92 -3.16 26.30
N TYR A 699 -49.20 -2.11 26.65
CA TYR A 699 -49.58 -0.72 26.41
C TYR A 699 -48.78 -0.16 25.24
N GLU A 700 -49.44 0.49 24.29
CA GLU A 700 -48.77 1.31 23.29
C GLU A 700 -48.09 2.51 23.94
N VAL A 701 -46.89 2.88 23.49
CA VAL A 701 -46.17 4.05 23.98
C VAL A 701 -46.38 5.22 23.00
N LYS A 702 -47.04 6.28 23.47
CA LYS A 702 -47.30 7.50 22.70
C LYS A 702 -46.08 8.41 22.67
N SER A 703 -45.41 8.56 23.82
CA SER A 703 -44.22 9.40 23.95
C SER A 703 -43.30 8.91 25.06
N VAL A 704 -42.00 9.16 24.89
CA VAL A 704 -40.96 8.89 25.89
C VAL A 704 -40.20 10.19 26.14
N LYS A 705 -40.14 10.63 27.40
CA LYS A 705 -39.44 11.85 27.81
C LYS A 705 -38.49 11.57 28.96
N LEU A 706 -37.37 12.29 29.00
CA LEU A 706 -36.50 12.32 30.18
C LEU A 706 -36.91 13.52 31.03
N VAL A 707 -37.34 13.26 32.27
CA VAL A 707 -37.82 14.29 33.19
C VAL A 707 -37.30 14.03 34.60
N LYS A 708 -37.22 15.07 35.43
CA LYS A 708 -36.83 14.91 36.84
C LYS A 708 -37.98 14.34 37.65
N ARG A 709 -37.66 13.57 38.68
CA ARG A 709 -38.68 12.92 39.51
C ARG A 709 -39.59 13.91 40.26
N CYS A 710 -39.05 15.07 40.64
CA CYS A 710 -39.76 16.15 41.32
C CYS A 710 -40.81 16.83 40.43
N ASP A 711 -40.66 16.75 39.11
CA ASP A 711 -41.56 17.39 38.14
C ASP A 711 -42.77 16.51 37.78
N MET A 712 -42.80 15.26 38.26
CA MET A 712 -43.88 14.32 38.01
C MET A 712 -45.04 14.49 38.99
N ASP A 713 -46.26 14.54 38.45
CA ASP A 713 -47.47 14.60 39.26
C ASP A 713 -47.91 13.23 39.82
N ILE A 714 -49.00 13.25 40.59
CA ILE A 714 -49.57 12.04 41.19
C ILE A 714 -50.15 11.07 40.15
N HIS A 715 -50.63 11.55 38.99
CA HIS A 715 -51.17 10.71 37.92
C HIS A 715 -50.07 10.04 37.10
N GLN A 716 -48.91 10.67 36.98
CA GLN A 716 -47.74 10.18 36.24
C GLN A 716 -46.94 9.16 37.03
N ALA A 717 -46.77 9.39 38.34
CA ALA A 717 -45.90 8.56 39.17
C ALA A 717 -46.58 7.80 40.31
N GLY A 718 -47.89 8.04 40.52
CA GLY A 718 -48.64 7.51 41.65
C GLY A 718 -48.24 8.13 42.99
N LYS A 719 -47.26 9.01 43.05
CA LYS A 719 -46.79 9.67 44.29
C LYS A 719 -46.03 10.93 43.94
N VAL A 720 -46.26 12.02 44.66
CA VAL A 720 -45.42 13.22 44.56
C VAL A 720 -44.15 13.03 45.39
N ASP A 721 -42.99 13.31 44.81
CA ASP A 721 -41.69 13.19 45.46
C ASP A 721 -40.83 14.43 45.14
N SER A 722 -41.22 15.57 45.72
CA SER A 722 -40.65 16.89 45.42
C SER A 722 -39.18 17.05 45.82
N ALA A 723 -38.66 16.17 46.68
CA ALA A 723 -37.25 16.19 47.10
C ALA A 723 -36.33 15.41 46.15
N ASN A 724 -36.88 14.64 45.21
CA ASN A 724 -36.11 13.76 44.35
C ASN A 724 -35.79 14.42 43.00
N ASN A 725 -34.53 14.80 42.81
CA ASN A 725 -34.03 15.46 41.60
C ASN A 725 -33.38 14.48 40.60
N GLU A 726 -33.51 13.16 40.80
CA GLU A 726 -33.01 12.16 39.85
C GLU A 726 -33.80 12.18 38.53
N GLU A 727 -33.14 11.85 37.42
CA GLU A 727 -33.77 11.75 36.09
C GLU A 727 -34.44 10.38 35.88
N TYR A 728 -35.61 10.41 35.25
CA TYR A 728 -36.42 9.24 34.94
C TYR A 728 -36.92 9.30 33.50
N TRP A 729 -36.99 8.15 32.86
CA TRP A 729 -37.78 7.95 31.66
C TRP A 729 -39.25 7.91 32.03
N LEU A 730 -40.03 8.82 31.44
CA LEU A 730 -41.48 8.89 31.55
C LEU A 730 -42.11 8.44 30.23
N PHE A 731 -42.96 7.43 30.32
CA PHE A 731 -43.70 6.83 29.21
C PHE A 731 -45.15 7.28 29.30
N GLU A 732 -45.64 7.91 28.24
CA GLU A 732 -47.07 8.14 28.03
C GLU A 732 -47.67 6.89 27.38
N LEU A 733 -48.61 6.26 28.08
CA LEU A 733 -49.23 5.02 27.65
C LEU A 733 -50.55 5.31 26.94
N GLY A 734 -50.74 4.64 25.80
CA GLY A 734 -51.91 4.72 24.94
C GLY A 734 -52.85 3.54 25.14
N TYR A 735 -53.36 3.02 24.02
CA TYR A 735 -54.27 1.89 24.04
C TYR A 735 -53.56 0.63 24.58
N SER A 736 -54.28 -0.14 25.39
CA SER A 736 -53.77 -1.40 25.93
C SER A 736 -54.42 -2.60 25.23
N ARG A 737 -53.64 -3.67 25.07
CA ARG A 737 -54.10 -4.96 24.55
C ARG A 737 -53.95 -6.01 25.66
N PRO A 738 -55.01 -6.72 26.04
CA PRO A 738 -54.90 -7.81 27.00
C PRO A 738 -54.09 -8.95 26.41
N LEU A 739 -53.27 -9.58 27.24
CA LEU A 739 -52.58 -10.82 26.90
C LEU A 739 -53.56 -11.99 26.93
N VAL A 740 -53.46 -12.89 25.96
CA VAL A 740 -54.27 -14.13 25.91
C VAL A 740 -53.98 -15.01 27.12
N GLN A 741 -52.73 -15.03 27.57
CA GLN A 741 -52.29 -15.70 28.80
C GLN A 741 -51.49 -14.70 29.64
N PRO A 742 -51.84 -14.46 30.91
CA PRO A 742 -51.04 -13.62 31.79
C PRO A 742 -49.64 -14.20 31.98
N LEU A 743 -48.63 -13.35 31.86
CA LEU A 743 -47.24 -13.75 32.08
C LEU A 743 -46.89 -13.58 33.56
N SER A 744 -46.41 -14.65 34.18
CA SER A 744 -46.02 -14.62 35.60
C SER A 744 -44.55 -14.28 35.79
N MET A 745 -44.29 -13.41 36.78
CA MET A 745 -42.96 -13.07 37.26
C MET A 745 -42.82 -13.53 38.71
N THR A 746 -42.44 -14.80 38.89
CA THR A 746 -42.18 -15.43 40.20
C THR A 746 -40.73 -15.20 40.66
N GLY A 747 -40.50 -15.08 41.97
CA GLY A 747 -39.15 -15.05 42.56
C GLY A 747 -38.35 -13.74 42.47
N VAL A 748 -38.73 -12.79 41.61
CA VAL A 748 -37.98 -11.52 41.40
C VAL A 748 -38.43 -10.42 42.37
N ARG A 749 -37.77 -10.31 43.54
CA ARG A 749 -38.03 -9.24 44.53
C ARG A 749 -37.39 -7.90 44.17
N ILE A 750 -36.31 -7.92 43.40
CA ILE A 750 -35.51 -6.75 42.98
C ILE A 750 -36.08 -6.19 41.66
N PHE A 751 -36.00 -4.88 41.44
CA PHE A 751 -36.41 -4.28 40.17
C PHE A 751 -35.54 -4.79 39.01
N LYS A 752 -36.13 -5.51 38.05
CA LYS A 752 -35.46 -6.04 36.86
C LYS A 752 -36.35 -5.82 35.65
N PHE A 753 -35.92 -4.99 34.71
CA PHE A 753 -36.60 -4.81 33.42
C PHE A 753 -35.88 -5.55 32.29
N GLN A 754 -36.58 -5.81 31.19
CA GLN A 754 -36.08 -6.43 29.96
C GLN A 754 -36.64 -5.70 28.74
N LEU A 755 -35.87 -5.73 27.64
CA LEU A 755 -36.31 -5.27 26.32
C LEU A 755 -36.52 -6.51 25.45
N THR A 756 -37.76 -6.72 25.01
CA THR A 756 -38.21 -7.88 24.24
C THR A 756 -39.06 -7.38 23.04
N ASN A 757 -39.69 -8.29 22.31
CA ASN A 757 -40.65 -7.95 21.27
C ASN A 757 -42.10 -8.22 21.74
N ALA A 758 -43.05 -7.49 21.16
CA ALA A 758 -44.45 -7.59 21.57
C ALA A 758 -45.03 -9.00 21.30
N LYS A 759 -44.52 -9.67 20.27
CA LYS A 759 -44.98 -10.99 19.83
C LYS A 759 -44.65 -12.10 20.84
N GLU A 760 -43.49 -12.03 21.48
CA GLU A 760 -43.07 -12.98 22.52
C GLU A 760 -43.91 -12.88 23.77
N LEU A 761 -44.29 -11.67 24.17
CA LEU A 761 -45.18 -11.45 25.31
C LEU A 761 -46.57 -12.05 25.10
N LEU A 762 -46.99 -12.25 23.85
CA LEU A 762 -48.27 -12.92 23.52
C LEU A 762 -48.20 -14.45 23.64
N VAL A 763 -47.00 -15.04 23.63
CA VAL A 763 -46.79 -16.50 23.58
C VAL A 763 -46.17 -17.05 24.87
N SER A 764 -45.39 -16.23 25.58
CA SER A 764 -44.61 -16.64 26.76
C SER A 764 -45.47 -16.72 28.02
N LYS A 765 -45.20 -17.71 28.88
CA LYS A 765 -45.90 -17.89 30.16
C LYS A 765 -45.12 -17.36 31.35
N ASN A 766 -43.79 -17.44 31.31
CA ASN A 766 -42.92 -16.96 32.38
C ASN A 766 -42.00 -15.85 31.89
N TRP A 767 -41.62 -14.99 32.83
CA TRP A 767 -40.67 -13.89 32.59
C TRP A 767 -39.31 -14.35 32.05
N ASP A 768 -38.80 -15.49 32.52
CA ASP A 768 -37.48 -15.99 32.10
C ASP A 768 -37.49 -16.59 30.68
N ASP A 769 -38.68 -16.81 30.09
CA ASP A 769 -38.85 -17.30 28.72
C ASP A 769 -38.72 -16.17 27.68
N LEU A 770 -38.71 -14.90 28.10
CA LEU A 770 -38.63 -13.76 27.18
C LEU A 770 -37.24 -13.64 26.54
N GLN A 771 -37.19 -13.60 25.21
CA GLN A 771 -35.96 -13.32 24.49
C GLN A 771 -35.61 -11.84 24.67
N LYS A 772 -34.33 -11.59 24.90
CA LYS A 772 -33.79 -10.23 25.00
C LYS A 772 -33.39 -9.76 23.62
N ARG A 773 -33.85 -8.57 23.23
CA ARG A 773 -33.47 -7.91 21.97
C ARG A 773 -32.17 -7.10 22.07
N TYR A 774 -31.77 -6.74 23.27
CA TYR A 774 -30.49 -6.10 23.53
C TYR A 774 -29.83 -6.81 24.71
N ALA A 775 -28.59 -7.26 24.52
CA ALA A 775 -27.79 -7.83 25.59
C ALA A 775 -27.57 -6.77 26.69
N MET A 776 -28.32 -6.90 27.77
CA MET A 776 -28.09 -6.13 28.99
C MET A 776 -26.89 -6.74 29.72
N VAL A 777 -25.87 -5.94 30.03
CA VAL A 777 -24.80 -6.37 30.94
C VAL A 777 -25.44 -6.71 32.30
N SER A 778 -25.14 -7.91 32.80
CA SER A 778 -25.71 -8.46 34.04
C SER A 778 -25.06 -7.89 35.28
#